data_AF-A0AAN6P8Z8-F1
#
_entry.id   AF-A0AAN6P8Z8-F1
#
_cell.length_a   1.000
_cell.length_b   1.000
_cell.length_c   1.000
_cell.angle_alpha   90.00
_cell.angle_beta   90.00
_cell.angle_gamma   90.00
#
_symmetry.space_group_name_H-M   'P 1'
#
loop_
_entity.id
_entity.type
_entity.pdbx_description
1 polymer ?
#
loop_
_entity_poly.entity_id
_entity_poly.type
_entity_poly.pdbx_seq_one_letter_code
_entity_poly.pdbx_strand_id
1 'polypeptide(L)'
;MRLLKIPITLAGLLPLAHAAPMGSDLRVLQPVPRHEWDSTVRVRETTLPANVTLSDSGEMLWRGHGENATSVVSFKMWTGKDRKVADMGQWADELGKVVCAEAMSFEFLRDVTYQSVKKNWEWVNFNDMRTFVLIPDHKVCDLKGMPVEPWVISNVVFEDATRTVRMDAEQRKWGQIVHTYQMDFGELAMASAPALQKRGWLDDALDFDYDKAFTLDLSSRFPEKIFSAKWDNPAWGSVSMNVTCPGCGTTGELVFAGHIEGSVLDGIDSLYVSATPRNLGAELNVEMTLSGKADLSKTEFGSNEWELLTIPLPAGWSIPGILTFGPNAKVLAGYKLGLIEGTATLGTGVAIMVPDDSLAKVDVLAEDSLEFHGWVPTVQTRPLTLEAEISASAQIYTKVTVGVGLEILDKNGINVDVGLKLPTINIEVTAGYNPEGGFCPNSLDPFGVQLEVSLGAALDIKGWDEIDGKRNDLFSATLFSTDDLYEFTPLCIHSGDAPANSCAAQPYPEELDWWFIEVVGYDDPEDDDDDGEWLYKRDEGHLLEARGTSRKYKLACDAAESWPLKIKAYHKPSYFVDKGIAGTPQMPIMLPGILTCDPDHSDPLCLPNQWTVESSNQSAVVYNWDRWASEHTYEGVWIKDFLDHLYDTYYSTAGLSCEQMAKSTFNLGSTTGYGAELATAVGNKANYMNTMVIFPQKENTIKNRIFEPKIANIYKVLDTSPSHHERACAIGRIVNTCKYMEHAEVQTRMKWTISQMDAVLDRMDQAAKAGTLTPAPPAALMTAGGFRKAHEDFFTAKFAAGIAKTRTYLESKAGGINVTGLHANLQSALGDIAQGRLDDYCKSGYFTYPPFP
;
A
#
# COMPACT_ATOMS: atom_id res chain seq x y z
N MET A 1 -36.95 -10.63 -3.11
CA MET A 1 -36.93 -9.65 -1.99
C MET A 1 -36.45 -10.39 -0.74
N ARG A 2 -35.55 -9.78 0.06
CA ARG A 2 -34.49 -10.36 0.93
C ARG A 2 -33.23 -10.66 0.10
N LEU A 3 -32.32 -9.72 -0.18
CA LEU A 3 -31.56 -8.78 0.67
C LEU A 3 -30.74 -9.49 1.76
N LEU A 4 -29.49 -9.81 1.43
CA LEU A 4 -28.36 -9.57 2.33
C LEU A 4 -27.32 -8.74 1.55
N LYS A 5 -27.05 -7.54 2.06
CA LYS A 5 -25.94 -6.68 1.69
C LYS A 5 -24.76 -6.98 2.63
N ILE A 6 -23.54 -6.82 2.10
CA ILE A 6 -22.37 -6.05 2.63
C ILE A 6 -21.07 -6.90 2.55
N PRO A 7 -19.86 -6.35 2.27
CA PRO A 7 -19.47 -5.02 1.77
C PRO A 7 -18.76 -5.03 0.41
N ILE A 8 -18.74 -3.85 -0.20
CA ILE A 8 -17.83 -3.44 -1.27
C ILE A 8 -16.44 -3.31 -0.64
N THR A 9 -15.45 -4.04 -1.17
CA THR A 9 -14.03 -3.78 -0.93
C THR A 9 -13.28 -3.70 -2.26
N LEU A 10 -12.75 -2.50 -2.48
CA LEU A 10 -11.66 -2.06 -3.37
C LEU A 10 -11.59 -2.56 -4.82
N ALA A 11 -11.78 -1.58 -5.71
CA ALA A 11 -11.32 -1.57 -7.08
C ALA A 11 -9.80 -1.86 -7.17
N GLY A 12 -9.43 -2.82 -8.02
CA GLY A 12 -8.04 -3.19 -8.29
C GLY A 12 -7.83 -4.43 -9.18
N LEU A 13 -8.88 -5.05 -9.72
CA LEU A 13 -8.76 -6.12 -10.71
C LEU A 13 -8.86 -5.53 -12.11
N LEU A 14 -7.71 -5.16 -12.69
CA LEU A 14 -7.56 -4.96 -14.14
C LEU A 14 -7.84 -6.29 -14.87
N PRO A 15 -8.29 -6.23 -16.14
CA PRO A 15 -8.63 -7.43 -16.91
C PRO A 15 -7.36 -8.25 -17.16
N LEU A 16 -7.25 -9.38 -16.47
CA LEU A 16 -6.27 -10.42 -16.78
C LEU A 16 -6.55 -10.94 -18.19
N ALA A 17 -5.51 -10.86 -19.03
CA ALA A 17 -5.39 -11.46 -20.35
C ALA A 17 -6.51 -11.13 -21.36
N HIS A 18 -6.13 -10.47 -22.46
CA HIS A 18 -6.81 -10.76 -23.73
C HIS A 18 -6.65 -12.27 -23.97
N ALA A 19 -7.71 -12.94 -24.41
CA ALA A 19 -7.67 -14.34 -24.83
C ALA A 19 -6.35 -14.59 -25.55
N ALA A 20 -5.53 -15.50 -25.03
CA ALA A 20 -4.34 -15.90 -25.76
C ALA A 20 -4.85 -16.43 -27.10
N PRO A 21 -4.47 -15.83 -28.25
CA PRO A 21 -4.72 -16.51 -29.50
C PRO A 21 -4.05 -17.86 -29.36
N MET A 22 -4.82 -18.95 -29.46
CA MET A 22 -4.25 -20.31 -29.48
C MET A 22 -3.14 -20.28 -30.53
N GLY A 23 -1.89 -20.37 -30.06
CA GLY A 23 -0.71 -20.09 -30.87
C GLY A 23 -0.67 -20.99 -32.10
N SER A 24 -0.08 -20.50 -33.19
CA SER A 24 -0.02 -21.17 -34.50
C SER A 24 0.82 -22.46 -34.54
N ASP A 25 1.45 -22.87 -33.43
CA ASP A 25 2.19 -24.12 -33.30
C ASP A 25 1.49 -24.99 -32.24
N LEU A 26 0.45 -25.73 -32.63
CA LEU A 26 -0.16 -26.78 -31.78
C LEU A 26 0.45 -28.15 -32.12
N ARG A 27 0.91 -28.90 -31.11
CA ARG A 27 1.32 -30.30 -31.27
C ARG A 27 0.08 -31.17 -31.40
N VAL A 28 -0.10 -31.76 -32.58
CA VAL A 28 -1.18 -32.74 -32.79
C VAL A 28 -0.83 -34.05 -32.07
N LEU A 29 -1.64 -34.44 -31.09
CA LEU A 29 -1.49 -35.73 -30.42
C LEU A 29 -1.90 -36.86 -31.37
N GLN A 30 -1.20 -37.98 -31.29
CA GLN A 30 -1.48 -39.16 -32.10
C GLN A 30 -2.28 -40.19 -31.30
N PRO A 31 -3.24 -40.89 -31.94
CA PRO A 31 -3.94 -41.99 -31.29
C PRO A 31 -2.94 -43.09 -30.87
N VAL A 32 -3.10 -43.62 -29.67
CA VAL A 32 -2.37 -44.79 -29.18
C VAL A 32 -3.14 -46.03 -29.63
N PRO A 33 -2.51 -46.94 -30.43
CA PRO A 33 -3.18 -48.14 -30.90
C PRO A 33 -3.81 -48.94 -29.76
N ARG A 34 -5.05 -49.44 -29.93
CA ARG A 34 -5.80 -50.13 -28.85
C ARG A 34 -5.00 -51.25 -28.16
N HIS A 35 -4.25 -52.02 -28.94
CA HIS A 35 -3.42 -53.12 -28.43
C HIS A 35 -2.25 -52.65 -27.57
N GLU A 36 -1.89 -51.37 -27.52
CA GLU A 36 -0.83 -50.85 -26.67
C GLU A 36 -1.27 -50.71 -25.20
N TRP A 37 -2.54 -50.42 -24.95
CA TRP A 37 -3.07 -50.06 -23.63
C TRP A 37 -4.25 -50.94 -23.15
N ASP A 38 -4.94 -51.66 -24.04
CA ASP A 38 -6.00 -52.60 -23.66
C ASP A 38 -5.48 -54.05 -23.59
N SER A 39 -5.33 -54.55 -22.36
CA SER A 39 -4.88 -55.93 -22.12
C SER A 39 -5.82 -57.01 -22.65
N THR A 40 -7.11 -56.71 -22.86
CA THR A 40 -8.08 -57.65 -23.41
C THR A 40 -7.84 -57.96 -24.89
N VAL A 41 -7.16 -57.06 -25.61
CA VAL A 41 -6.77 -57.23 -27.01
C VAL A 41 -5.49 -58.07 -27.15
N ARG A 42 -4.62 -58.09 -26.11
CA ARG A 42 -3.31 -58.77 -26.12
C ARG A 42 -3.35 -60.28 -25.86
N VAL A 43 -4.41 -60.81 -25.24
CA VAL A 43 -4.53 -62.25 -24.95
C VAL A 43 -5.38 -62.92 -26.03
N ARG A 44 -4.76 -63.35 -27.13
CA ARG A 44 -5.46 -64.12 -28.17
C ARG A 44 -5.36 -65.63 -27.92
N GLU A 45 -6.44 -66.24 -27.47
CA GLU A 45 -6.73 -67.64 -27.78
C GLU A 45 -7.10 -67.74 -29.27
N THR A 46 -6.43 -68.63 -30.01
CA THR A 46 -6.56 -68.73 -31.48
C THR A 46 -7.92 -69.27 -31.95
N THR A 47 -8.77 -69.73 -31.03
CA THR A 47 -10.06 -70.37 -31.27
C THR A 47 -11.27 -69.45 -31.08
N LEU A 48 -11.11 -68.26 -30.48
CA LEU A 48 -12.21 -67.32 -30.24
C LEU A 48 -12.24 -66.21 -31.32
N PRO A 49 -13.44 -65.73 -31.70
CA PRO A 49 -13.59 -64.58 -32.60
C PRO A 49 -13.09 -63.30 -31.91
N ALA A 50 -12.60 -62.33 -32.67
CA ALA A 50 -12.28 -61.01 -32.12
C ALA A 50 -13.54 -60.28 -31.65
N ASN A 51 -13.36 -59.32 -30.73
CA ASN A 51 -14.48 -58.52 -30.24
C ASN A 51 -14.89 -57.49 -31.29
N VAL A 52 -16.00 -57.77 -31.97
CA VAL A 52 -16.60 -56.92 -33.03
C VAL A 52 -17.96 -56.37 -32.62
N THR A 53 -18.25 -56.45 -31.31
CA THR A 53 -19.55 -56.10 -30.73
C THR A 53 -19.82 -54.61 -30.89
N LEU A 54 -21.04 -54.26 -31.28
CA LEU A 54 -21.50 -52.87 -31.31
C LEU A 54 -21.83 -52.42 -29.88
N SER A 55 -21.12 -51.40 -29.40
CA SER A 55 -21.23 -50.86 -28.05
C SER A 55 -22.06 -49.56 -28.01
N ASP A 56 -22.55 -49.16 -26.85
CA ASP A 56 -23.12 -47.82 -26.63
C ASP A 56 -22.03 -46.75 -26.42
N SER A 57 -20.78 -47.17 -26.25
CA SER A 57 -19.65 -46.28 -25.96
C SER A 57 -18.36 -46.71 -26.67
N GLY A 58 -17.49 -45.73 -26.92
CA GLY A 58 -16.11 -45.92 -27.37
C GLY A 58 -15.12 -45.26 -26.41
N GLU A 59 -13.90 -45.75 -26.38
CA GLU A 59 -12.81 -45.19 -25.58
C GLU A 59 -11.52 -45.20 -26.41
N MET A 60 -10.80 -44.10 -26.37
CA MET A 60 -9.59 -43.88 -27.14
C MET A 60 -8.56 -43.16 -26.27
N LEU A 61 -7.28 -43.38 -26.59
CA LEU A 61 -6.15 -42.77 -25.90
C LEU A 61 -5.27 -42.05 -26.93
N TRP A 62 -4.77 -40.85 -26.62
CA TRP A 62 -3.84 -40.09 -27.45
C TRP A 62 -2.57 -39.77 -26.69
N ARG A 63 -1.46 -39.64 -27.42
CA ARG A 63 -0.16 -39.27 -26.87
C ARG A 63 0.58 -38.25 -27.71
N GLY A 64 1.45 -37.48 -27.05
CA GLY A 64 2.46 -36.68 -27.74
C GLY A 64 3.53 -37.56 -28.39
N HIS A 65 4.24 -37.02 -29.39
CA HIS A 65 5.35 -37.69 -30.08
C HIS A 65 6.67 -36.93 -29.87
N GLY A 66 7.78 -37.65 -29.65
CA GLY A 66 9.14 -37.10 -29.45
C GLY A 66 9.77 -37.44 -28.09
N GLU A 67 11.08 -37.18 -27.93
CA GLU A 67 11.89 -37.57 -26.74
C GLU A 67 11.40 -36.95 -25.41
N ASN A 68 10.57 -35.89 -25.46
CA ASN A 68 10.03 -35.17 -24.29
C ASN A 68 8.48 -35.15 -24.25
N ALA A 69 7.80 -36.12 -24.87
CA ALA A 69 6.32 -36.12 -24.91
C ALA A 69 5.73 -36.60 -23.56
N THR A 70 5.15 -35.67 -22.80
CA THR A 70 4.55 -35.91 -21.46
C THR A 70 3.03 -35.76 -21.45
N SER A 71 2.36 -35.75 -22.61
CA SER A 71 0.90 -35.54 -22.68
C SER A 71 0.20 -36.83 -23.11
N VAL A 72 -0.68 -37.32 -22.24
CA VAL A 72 -1.61 -38.42 -22.53
C VAL A 72 -3.02 -37.97 -22.21
N VAL A 73 -3.96 -38.28 -23.11
CA VAL A 73 -5.38 -37.91 -22.98
C VAL A 73 -6.23 -39.13 -23.27
N SER A 74 -7.19 -39.43 -22.39
CA SER A 74 -8.25 -40.38 -22.65
C SER A 74 -9.51 -39.65 -23.09
N PHE A 75 -10.23 -40.21 -24.07
CA PHE A 75 -11.55 -39.77 -24.47
C PHE A 75 -12.48 -40.96 -24.48
N LYS A 76 -13.55 -40.85 -23.71
CA LYS A 76 -14.63 -41.80 -23.69
C LYS A 76 -15.90 -41.11 -24.15
N MET A 77 -16.61 -41.72 -25.07
CA MET A 77 -17.84 -41.17 -25.62
C MET A 77 -18.96 -42.18 -25.58
N TRP A 78 -20.18 -41.67 -25.50
CA TRP A 78 -21.41 -42.42 -25.69
C TRP A 78 -22.18 -41.82 -26.84
N THR A 79 -22.84 -42.70 -27.59
CA THR A 79 -23.72 -42.32 -28.68
C THR A 79 -25.19 -42.32 -28.23
N GLY A 80 -26.06 -41.64 -28.96
CA GLY A 80 -27.50 -41.66 -28.70
C GLY A 80 -28.13 -43.04 -28.95
N LYS A 81 -29.37 -43.26 -28.52
CA LYS A 81 -30.06 -44.57 -28.53
C LYS A 81 -30.12 -45.27 -29.90
N ASP A 82 -30.08 -44.52 -31.00
CA ASP A 82 -30.17 -45.03 -32.38
C ASP A 82 -28.79 -45.23 -33.05
N ARG A 83 -27.72 -45.01 -32.30
CA ARG A 83 -26.33 -45.11 -32.78
C ARG A 83 -25.51 -46.00 -31.85
N LYS A 84 -24.69 -46.88 -32.41
CA LYS A 84 -23.71 -47.68 -31.66
C LYS A 84 -22.28 -47.30 -32.05
N VAL A 85 -21.28 -47.86 -31.38
CA VAL A 85 -19.86 -47.68 -31.66
C VAL A 85 -19.21 -49.01 -32.00
N ALA A 86 -18.40 -49.03 -33.05
CA ALA A 86 -17.48 -50.09 -33.44
C ALA A 86 -16.05 -49.54 -33.38
N ASP A 87 -15.24 -50.07 -32.47
CA ASP A 87 -13.82 -49.71 -32.34
C ASP A 87 -12.97 -50.68 -33.18
N MET A 88 -12.41 -50.19 -34.27
CA MET A 88 -11.60 -51.00 -35.19
C MET A 88 -10.34 -51.57 -34.55
N GLY A 89 -9.78 -50.90 -33.53
CA GLY A 89 -8.56 -51.32 -32.87
C GLY A 89 -8.69 -52.67 -32.14
N GLN A 90 -9.92 -53.06 -31.78
CA GLN A 90 -10.20 -54.35 -31.11
C GLN A 90 -10.10 -55.56 -32.05
N TRP A 91 -10.20 -55.35 -33.36
CA TRP A 91 -10.22 -56.41 -34.37
C TRP A 91 -9.38 -56.07 -35.60
N ALA A 92 -8.55 -55.03 -35.55
CA ALA A 92 -7.69 -54.57 -36.64
C ALA A 92 -6.80 -55.69 -37.22
N ASP A 93 -6.18 -56.54 -36.38
CA ASP A 93 -5.33 -57.63 -36.88
C ASP A 93 -6.12 -58.82 -37.48
N GLU A 94 -7.44 -58.78 -37.47
CA GLU A 94 -8.30 -59.74 -38.18
C GLU A 94 -8.58 -59.35 -39.62
N LEU A 95 -8.04 -58.22 -40.08
CA LEU A 95 -8.30 -57.67 -41.38
C LEU A 95 -7.18 -58.01 -42.37
N GLY A 96 -7.58 -58.42 -43.57
CA GLY A 96 -6.73 -58.57 -44.74
C GLY A 96 -6.69 -57.26 -45.53
N LYS A 97 -7.61 -57.12 -46.50
CA LYS A 97 -7.77 -55.89 -47.28
C LYS A 97 -8.70 -54.91 -46.57
N VAL A 98 -8.28 -53.65 -46.55
CA VAL A 98 -9.00 -52.55 -45.90
C VAL A 98 -9.09 -51.38 -46.87
N VAL A 99 -10.30 -50.84 -47.03
CA VAL A 99 -10.57 -49.61 -47.78
C VAL A 99 -11.37 -48.67 -46.89
N CYS A 100 -10.77 -47.53 -46.55
CA CYS A 100 -11.39 -46.47 -45.74
C CYS A 100 -11.75 -45.27 -46.63
N ALA A 101 -12.94 -45.32 -47.21
CA ALA A 101 -13.55 -44.30 -48.06
C ALA A 101 -15.08 -44.40 -47.92
N GLU A 102 -15.86 -43.54 -48.59
CA GLU A 102 -17.33 -43.60 -48.52
C GLU A 102 -17.89 -45.00 -48.86
N ALA A 103 -17.31 -45.66 -49.87
CA ALA A 103 -17.54 -47.07 -50.16
C ALA A 103 -16.56 -47.95 -49.35
N MET A 104 -16.75 -47.99 -48.03
CA MET A 104 -15.83 -48.66 -47.10
C MET A 104 -15.90 -50.17 -47.24
N SER A 105 -14.77 -50.87 -47.17
CA SER A 105 -14.78 -52.34 -47.20
C SER A 105 -13.65 -53.00 -46.43
N PHE A 106 -13.99 -54.11 -45.75
CA PHE A 106 -13.09 -54.89 -44.91
C PHE A 106 -13.15 -56.37 -45.28
N GLU A 107 -12.02 -56.96 -45.62
CA GLU A 107 -11.85 -58.41 -45.78
C GLU A 107 -11.34 -59.02 -44.47
N PHE A 108 -12.02 -60.03 -43.94
CA PHE A 108 -11.63 -60.70 -42.70
C PHE A 108 -10.80 -61.97 -42.95
N LEU A 109 -9.71 -62.12 -42.20
CA LEU A 109 -8.78 -63.23 -42.29
C LEU A 109 -9.43 -64.56 -41.85
N ARG A 110 -10.19 -64.52 -40.75
CA ARG A 110 -10.81 -65.70 -40.13
C ARG A 110 -12.33 -65.68 -40.28
N ASP A 111 -12.89 -66.83 -40.68
CA ASP A 111 -14.34 -67.00 -40.84
C ASP A 111 -15.08 -66.81 -39.51
N VAL A 112 -14.54 -67.29 -38.38
CA VAL A 112 -15.18 -67.12 -37.06
C VAL A 112 -15.40 -65.64 -36.69
N THR A 113 -14.44 -64.77 -37.00
CA THR A 113 -14.57 -63.33 -36.79
C THR A 113 -15.58 -62.74 -37.77
N TYR A 114 -15.51 -63.12 -39.05
CA TYR A 114 -16.46 -62.67 -40.08
C TYR A 114 -17.92 -63.01 -39.74
N GLN A 115 -18.19 -64.24 -39.27
CA GLN A 115 -19.55 -64.63 -38.83
C GLN A 115 -20.01 -63.83 -37.61
N SER A 116 -19.09 -63.49 -36.69
CA SER A 116 -19.39 -62.61 -35.56
C SER A 116 -19.75 -61.19 -36.04
N VAL A 117 -19.01 -60.65 -37.01
CA VAL A 117 -19.27 -59.33 -37.61
C VAL A 117 -20.64 -59.34 -38.27
N LYS A 118 -20.94 -60.35 -39.09
CA LYS A 118 -22.26 -60.52 -39.73
C LYS A 118 -23.38 -60.52 -38.70
N LYS A 119 -23.24 -61.30 -37.64
CA LYS A 119 -24.25 -61.37 -36.57
C LYS A 119 -24.45 -60.02 -35.85
N ASN A 120 -23.38 -59.29 -35.58
CA ASN A 120 -23.45 -58.05 -34.79
C ASN A 120 -23.85 -56.84 -35.64
N TRP A 121 -23.34 -56.73 -36.86
CA TRP A 121 -23.46 -55.52 -37.69
C TRP A 121 -24.69 -55.52 -38.59
N GLU A 122 -25.29 -56.68 -38.90
CA GLU A 122 -26.59 -56.77 -39.57
C GLU A 122 -27.69 -55.98 -38.84
N TRP A 123 -27.49 -55.73 -37.54
CA TRP A 123 -28.35 -54.87 -36.74
C TRP A 123 -28.68 -53.52 -37.39
N VAL A 124 -27.71 -52.93 -38.12
CA VAL A 124 -27.87 -51.63 -38.80
C VAL A 124 -28.89 -51.70 -39.92
N ASN A 125 -28.96 -52.82 -40.65
CA ASN A 125 -29.86 -53.01 -41.79
C ASN A 125 -31.32 -53.24 -41.38
N PHE A 126 -31.60 -53.47 -40.10
CA PHE A 126 -32.97 -53.76 -39.63
C PHE A 126 -33.84 -52.51 -39.53
N ASN A 127 -33.28 -51.30 -39.60
CA ASN A 127 -34.04 -50.06 -39.57
C ASN A 127 -33.18 -48.90 -40.10
N ASP A 128 -33.71 -48.10 -41.02
CA ASP A 128 -33.00 -46.97 -41.66
C ASP A 128 -32.53 -45.88 -40.68
N MET A 129 -33.06 -45.84 -39.44
CA MET A 129 -32.59 -44.93 -38.38
C MET A 129 -31.38 -45.47 -37.61
N ARG A 130 -31.10 -46.78 -37.69
CA ARG A 130 -29.96 -47.39 -37.01
C ARG A 130 -28.70 -47.09 -37.78
N THR A 131 -27.70 -46.63 -37.05
CA THR A 131 -26.36 -46.41 -37.59
C THR A 131 -25.34 -46.89 -36.55
N PHE A 132 -24.11 -47.15 -36.96
CA PHE A 132 -23.02 -47.25 -36.00
C PHE A 132 -21.83 -46.41 -36.43
N VAL A 133 -21.16 -45.84 -35.45
CA VAL A 133 -19.94 -45.07 -35.58
C VAL A 133 -18.78 -46.03 -35.60
N LEU A 134 -18.01 -46.05 -36.68
CA LEU A 134 -16.74 -46.73 -36.77
C LEU A 134 -15.60 -45.78 -36.42
N ILE A 135 -14.78 -46.15 -35.44
CA ILE A 135 -13.52 -45.48 -35.09
C ILE A 135 -12.40 -46.15 -35.90
N PRO A 136 -11.74 -45.45 -36.84
CA PRO A 136 -10.83 -46.08 -37.79
C PRO A 136 -9.39 -46.24 -37.24
N ASP A 137 -9.20 -47.05 -36.20
CA ASP A 137 -7.88 -47.42 -35.64
C ASP A 137 -7.22 -48.56 -36.46
N HIS A 138 -6.72 -48.24 -37.66
CA HIS A 138 -5.95 -49.16 -38.50
C HIS A 138 -4.98 -48.41 -39.41
N LYS A 139 -3.77 -48.95 -39.58
CA LYS A 139 -2.66 -48.36 -40.36
C LYS A 139 -2.98 -47.92 -41.80
N VAL A 140 -4.01 -48.50 -42.44
CA VAL A 140 -4.44 -48.16 -43.81
C VAL A 140 -5.45 -47.00 -43.81
N CYS A 141 -6.15 -46.82 -42.69
CA CYS A 141 -7.11 -45.74 -42.46
C CYS A 141 -6.45 -44.53 -41.80
N ASP A 142 -5.29 -44.75 -41.18
CA ASP A 142 -4.40 -43.72 -40.66
C ASP A 142 -3.75 -42.91 -41.79
N LEU A 143 -4.30 -41.73 -42.04
CA LEU A 143 -3.79 -40.77 -43.01
C LEU A 143 -2.66 -39.96 -42.37
N LYS A 144 -1.47 -40.55 -42.20
CA LYS A 144 -0.19 -39.90 -41.85
C LYS A 144 -0.31 -38.44 -41.34
N GLY A 145 -0.71 -38.28 -40.07
CA GLY A 145 -0.76 -36.97 -39.39
C GLY A 145 -2.04 -36.15 -39.59
N MET A 146 -3.12 -36.73 -40.14
CA MET A 146 -4.46 -36.11 -40.17
C MET A 146 -5.30 -36.49 -38.95
N PRO A 147 -6.35 -35.71 -38.63
CA PRO A 147 -7.34 -36.04 -37.60
C PRO A 147 -7.95 -37.43 -37.78
N VAL A 148 -8.02 -38.24 -36.73
CA VAL A 148 -8.84 -39.47 -36.72
C VAL A 148 -10.30 -39.05 -36.64
N GLU A 149 -10.97 -38.99 -37.77
CA GLU A 149 -12.40 -38.66 -37.83
C GLU A 149 -13.25 -39.93 -37.90
N PRO A 150 -14.40 -39.96 -37.20
CA PRO A 150 -15.30 -41.10 -37.17
C PRO A 150 -16.09 -41.24 -38.47
N TRP A 151 -16.46 -42.49 -38.78
CA TRP A 151 -17.33 -42.80 -39.91
C TRP A 151 -18.69 -43.27 -39.39
N VAL A 152 -19.77 -42.71 -39.89
CA VAL A 152 -21.13 -43.19 -39.61
C VAL A 152 -21.51 -44.18 -40.69
N ILE A 153 -21.75 -45.43 -40.28
CA ILE A 153 -22.20 -46.51 -41.14
C ILE A 153 -23.72 -46.61 -41.07
N SER A 154 -24.37 -46.54 -42.23
CA SER A 154 -25.82 -46.59 -42.35
C SER A 154 -26.35 -47.90 -42.95
N ASN A 155 -25.49 -48.65 -43.62
CA ASN A 155 -25.85 -49.91 -44.28
C ASN A 155 -24.62 -50.80 -44.42
N VAL A 156 -24.82 -52.11 -44.32
CA VAL A 156 -23.75 -53.13 -44.40
C VAL A 156 -24.17 -54.26 -45.34
N VAL A 157 -23.29 -54.62 -46.27
CA VAL A 157 -23.48 -55.74 -47.20
C VAL A 157 -22.39 -56.79 -46.97
N PHE A 158 -22.81 -58.05 -46.81
CA PHE A 158 -21.94 -59.18 -46.50
C PHE A 158 -21.67 -60.05 -47.73
N GLU A 159 -20.40 -60.22 -48.10
CA GLU A 159 -19.95 -61.10 -49.19
C GLU A 159 -19.27 -62.36 -48.63
N ASP A 160 -20.05 -63.43 -48.43
CA ASP A 160 -19.59 -64.66 -47.76
C ASP A 160 -18.40 -65.33 -48.47
N ALA A 161 -18.38 -65.32 -49.81
CA ALA A 161 -17.34 -65.98 -50.62
C ALA A 161 -15.94 -65.39 -50.41
N THR A 162 -15.87 -64.10 -50.12
CA THR A 162 -14.63 -63.34 -49.95
C THR A 162 -14.41 -62.93 -48.49
N ARG A 163 -15.31 -63.30 -47.57
CA ARG A 163 -15.34 -62.80 -46.18
C ARG A 163 -15.22 -61.28 -46.11
N THR A 164 -15.84 -60.60 -47.08
CA THR A 164 -15.76 -59.15 -47.23
C THR A 164 -17.04 -58.50 -46.73
N VAL A 165 -16.89 -57.40 -46.03
CA VAL A 165 -17.98 -56.53 -45.60
C VAL A 165 -17.84 -55.22 -46.37
N ARG A 166 -18.92 -54.78 -47.02
CA ARG A 166 -19.01 -53.47 -47.69
C ARG A 166 -20.00 -52.60 -46.94
N MET A 167 -19.70 -51.32 -46.81
CA MET A 167 -20.49 -50.40 -45.99
C MET A 167 -20.69 -49.07 -46.70
N ASP A 168 -21.87 -48.50 -46.49
CA ASP A 168 -22.14 -47.11 -46.83
C ASP A 168 -21.71 -46.25 -45.64
N ALA A 169 -20.59 -45.57 -45.81
CA ALA A 169 -19.90 -44.83 -44.76
C ALA A 169 -19.86 -43.33 -45.08
N GLU A 170 -20.18 -42.50 -44.10
CA GLU A 170 -20.01 -41.04 -44.20
C GLU A 170 -19.08 -40.55 -43.10
N GLN A 171 -18.03 -39.83 -43.46
CA GLN A 171 -17.14 -39.21 -42.47
C GLN A 171 -17.87 -38.06 -41.78
N ARG A 172 -17.83 -38.02 -40.45
CA ARG A 172 -18.48 -36.99 -39.63
C ARG A 172 -17.48 -36.39 -38.66
N LYS A 173 -17.82 -35.22 -38.11
CA LYS A 173 -17.07 -34.61 -37.01
C LYS A 173 -17.50 -35.19 -35.68
N TRP A 174 -16.58 -35.28 -34.73
CA TRP A 174 -16.86 -35.77 -33.37
C TRP A 174 -18.04 -35.05 -32.71
N GLY A 175 -18.11 -33.72 -32.79
CA GLY A 175 -19.23 -32.93 -32.24
C GLY A 175 -20.60 -33.22 -32.86
N GLN A 176 -20.69 -33.97 -33.96
CA GLN A 176 -21.96 -34.38 -34.60
C GLN A 176 -22.41 -35.80 -34.21
N ILE A 177 -21.51 -36.61 -33.63
CA ILE A 177 -21.76 -38.01 -33.32
C ILE A 177 -21.82 -38.31 -31.83
N VAL A 178 -21.03 -37.57 -31.03
CA VAL A 178 -20.95 -37.71 -29.59
C VAL A 178 -22.25 -37.21 -28.97
N HIS A 179 -22.84 -37.99 -28.08
CA HIS A 179 -23.96 -37.54 -27.27
C HIS A 179 -23.46 -37.01 -25.92
N THR A 180 -22.83 -37.87 -25.14
CA THR A 180 -22.13 -37.53 -23.90
C THR A 180 -20.68 -37.99 -23.97
N TYR A 181 -19.81 -37.35 -23.21
CA TYR A 181 -18.39 -37.64 -23.20
C TYR A 181 -17.77 -37.48 -21.81
N GLN A 182 -16.66 -38.18 -21.63
CA GLN A 182 -15.70 -38.03 -20.53
C GLN A 182 -14.30 -37.90 -21.14
N MET A 183 -13.49 -36.97 -20.65
CA MET A 183 -12.09 -36.82 -21.03
C MET A 183 -11.24 -36.73 -19.77
N ASP A 184 -10.11 -37.41 -19.76
CA ASP A 184 -9.10 -37.28 -18.72
C ASP A 184 -7.75 -36.91 -19.34
N PHE A 185 -7.04 -35.98 -18.73
CA PHE A 185 -5.65 -35.66 -19.08
C PHE A 185 -4.83 -35.50 -17.80
N GLY A 186 -3.54 -35.81 -17.87
CA GLY A 186 -2.66 -35.71 -16.71
C GLY A 186 -2.57 -37.01 -15.93
N GLU A 187 -3.41 -37.15 -14.90
CA GLU A 187 -3.55 -38.37 -14.08
C GLU A 187 -4.66 -39.25 -14.67
N LEU A 188 -4.28 -40.29 -15.42
CA LEU A 188 -5.26 -41.20 -16.01
C LEU A 188 -5.70 -42.24 -14.99
N ALA A 189 -6.93 -42.13 -14.48
CA ALA A 189 -7.57 -43.19 -13.72
C ALA A 189 -7.96 -44.37 -14.63
N MET A 190 -6.98 -45.13 -15.13
CA MET A 190 -7.26 -46.31 -15.95
C MET A 190 -7.86 -47.44 -15.08
N ALA A 191 -9.16 -47.68 -15.24
CA ALA A 191 -9.91 -48.75 -14.56
C ALA A 191 -9.35 -50.17 -14.82
N SER A 192 -8.36 -50.34 -15.70
CA SER A 192 -7.74 -51.62 -16.08
C SER A 192 -6.26 -51.78 -15.67
N ALA A 193 -5.69 -50.84 -14.89
CA ALA A 193 -4.26 -50.79 -14.56
C ALA A 193 -3.67 -51.84 -13.56
N PRO A 194 -4.40 -52.73 -12.85
CA PRO A 194 -3.73 -53.72 -11.98
C PRO A 194 -2.90 -54.76 -12.76
N ALA A 195 -3.14 -54.93 -14.07
CA ALA A 195 -2.50 -55.96 -14.89
C ALA A 195 -1.20 -55.49 -15.61
N LEU A 196 -0.95 -54.18 -15.69
CA LEU A 196 0.20 -53.63 -16.42
C LEU A 196 1.50 -53.62 -15.61
N GLN A 197 1.41 -53.67 -14.27
CA GLN A 197 2.55 -53.48 -13.37
C GLN A 197 3.37 -54.76 -13.08
N LYS A 198 3.10 -55.90 -13.76
CA LYS A 198 3.55 -57.22 -13.24
C LYS A 198 4.43 -58.10 -14.13
N ARG A 199 5.14 -57.60 -15.16
CA ARG A 199 6.14 -58.43 -15.89
C ARG A 199 7.38 -57.65 -16.37
N GLY A 200 8.43 -57.68 -15.54
CA GLY A 200 9.75 -57.06 -15.75
C GLY A 200 10.64 -57.71 -16.83
N TRP A 201 10.17 -57.74 -18.07
CA TRP A 201 11.04 -57.97 -19.25
C TRP A 201 10.95 -56.84 -20.28
N LEU A 202 10.18 -55.80 -19.96
CA LEU A 202 9.89 -54.63 -20.80
C LEU A 202 10.36 -53.32 -20.16
N ASP A 203 11.15 -53.42 -19.08
CA ASP A 203 11.67 -52.26 -18.33
C ASP A 203 12.71 -51.44 -19.14
N ASP A 204 13.26 -52.00 -20.23
CA ASP A 204 14.28 -51.32 -21.07
C ASP A 204 13.74 -50.80 -22.42
N ALA A 205 12.50 -51.11 -22.81
CA ALA A 205 12.01 -50.78 -24.17
C ALA A 205 10.64 -50.06 -24.24
N LEU A 206 9.87 -50.05 -23.16
CA LEU A 206 8.59 -49.33 -23.07
C LEU A 206 8.44 -48.70 -21.68
N ASP A 207 9.31 -47.74 -21.37
CA ASP A 207 9.24 -46.88 -20.18
C ASP A 207 8.07 -45.88 -20.30
N PHE A 208 6.84 -46.42 -20.28
CA PHE A 208 5.61 -45.63 -20.31
C PHE A 208 5.11 -45.39 -18.90
N ASP A 209 5.39 -44.19 -18.42
CA ASP A 209 4.79 -43.65 -17.22
C ASP A 209 3.46 -42.97 -17.62
N TYR A 210 2.33 -43.60 -17.28
CA TYR A 210 0.98 -43.06 -17.47
C TYR A 210 0.66 -41.94 -16.46
N ASP A 211 1.57 -41.68 -15.50
CA ASP A 211 1.54 -40.57 -14.55
C ASP A 211 2.27 -39.33 -15.10
N LYS A 212 2.75 -39.38 -16.36
CA LYS A 212 3.28 -38.20 -17.08
C LYS A 212 2.13 -37.27 -17.41
N ALA A 213 1.90 -36.38 -16.46
CA ALA A 213 0.91 -35.34 -16.57
C ALA A 213 1.41 -34.15 -17.41
N PHE A 214 0.49 -33.29 -17.84
CA PHE A 214 0.84 -32.16 -18.69
C PHE A 214 1.73 -31.20 -17.90
N THR A 215 3.02 -31.22 -18.23
CA THR A 215 4.04 -30.44 -17.53
C THR A 215 4.32 -29.15 -18.26
N LEU A 216 4.20 -28.06 -17.55
CA LEU A 216 4.52 -26.72 -17.99
C LEU A 216 5.83 -26.28 -17.35
N ASP A 217 6.91 -26.28 -18.14
CA ASP A 217 8.17 -25.70 -17.70
C ASP A 217 8.01 -24.19 -17.57
N LEU A 218 8.09 -23.70 -16.33
CA LEU A 218 8.03 -22.28 -16.01
C LEU A 218 9.43 -21.71 -15.79
N SER A 219 10.48 -22.50 -16.02
CA SER A 219 11.86 -22.05 -15.87
C SER A 219 12.19 -20.97 -16.89
N SER A 220 12.53 -19.79 -16.41
CA SER A 220 12.85 -18.65 -17.28
C SER A 220 13.85 -17.73 -16.62
N ARG A 221 14.67 -17.06 -17.42
CA ARG A 221 15.57 -16.01 -16.96
C ARG A 221 14.96 -14.66 -17.25
N PHE A 222 14.95 -13.80 -16.25
CA PHE A 222 14.40 -12.46 -16.39
C PHE A 222 15.45 -11.53 -17.02
N PRO A 223 15.01 -10.46 -17.71
CA PRO A 223 15.92 -9.40 -18.12
C PRO A 223 16.65 -8.80 -16.90
N GLU A 224 17.95 -8.54 -17.02
CA GLU A 224 18.71 -7.92 -15.93
C GLU A 224 18.19 -6.51 -15.61
N LYS A 225 17.72 -5.77 -16.62
CA LYS A 225 17.06 -4.47 -16.44
C LYS A 225 15.56 -4.66 -16.56
N ILE A 226 14.87 -4.58 -15.43
CA ILE A 226 13.41 -4.80 -15.33
C ILE A 226 12.65 -3.55 -15.68
N PHE A 227 13.06 -2.40 -15.14
CA PHE A 227 12.37 -1.14 -15.33
C PHE A 227 13.32 0.04 -15.22
N SER A 228 13.07 1.08 -16.01
CA SER A 228 13.73 2.36 -15.84
C SER A 228 12.86 3.45 -16.43
N ALA A 229 12.43 4.37 -15.58
CA ALA A 229 11.63 5.52 -16.00
C ALA A 229 12.05 6.78 -15.28
N LYS A 230 11.77 7.90 -15.95
CA LYS A 230 11.88 9.24 -15.42
C LYS A 230 10.60 9.99 -15.80
N TRP A 231 9.94 10.58 -14.83
CA TRP A 231 8.74 11.38 -14.99
C TRP A 231 9.05 12.80 -14.58
N ASP A 232 8.86 13.75 -15.50
CA ASP A 232 9.08 15.16 -15.27
C ASP A 232 7.73 15.87 -15.11
N ASN A 233 7.57 16.65 -14.05
CA ASN A 233 6.38 17.45 -13.82
C ASN A 233 6.73 18.86 -13.33
N PRO A 234 6.13 19.92 -13.90
CA PRO A 234 6.41 21.30 -13.48
C PRO A 234 6.11 21.59 -12.00
N ALA A 235 5.19 20.87 -11.37
CA ALA A 235 4.73 21.13 -10.01
C ALA A 235 5.59 20.45 -8.92
N TRP A 236 6.28 19.35 -9.23
CA TRP A 236 7.03 18.55 -8.24
C TRP A 236 8.41 18.06 -8.73
N GLY A 237 8.85 18.52 -9.91
CA GLY A 237 10.17 18.20 -10.45
C GLY A 237 10.21 16.82 -11.13
N SER A 238 11.39 16.20 -11.09
CA SER A 238 11.63 14.88 -11.70
C SER A 238 11.56 13.76 -10.67
N VAL A 239 10.84 12.69 -10.98
CA VAL A 239 10.93 11.40 -10.28
C VAL A 239 11.56 10.38 -11.22
N SER A 240 12.52 9.58 -10.75
CA SER A 240 13.11 8.48 -11.49
C SER A 240 13.12 7.20 -10.67
N MET A 241 12.86 6.09 -11.34
CA MET A 241 12.92 4.74 -10.77
C MET A 241 13.73 3.85 -11.71
N ASN A 242 14.66 3.09 -11.15
CA ASN A 242 15.42 2.07 -11.84
C ASN A 242 15.32 0.76 -11.05
N VAL A 243 15.02 -0.34 -11.72
CA VAL A 243 14.96 -1.67 -11.13
C VAL A 243 15.78 -2.62 -11.99
N THR A 244 16.82 -3.19 -11.39
CA THR A 244 17.65 -4.25 -11.94
C THR A 244 17.44 -5.53 -11.15
N CYS A 245 17.63 -6.66 -11.82
CA CYS A 245 17.40 -7.99 -11.28
C CYS A 245 18.47 -8.98 -11.78
N PRO A 246 19.74 -8.83 -11.35
CA PRO A 246 20.83 -9.70 -11.79
C PRO A 246 20.57 -11.17 -11.46
N GLY A 247 20.58 -12.02 -12.48
CA GLY A 247 20.39 -13.46 -12.31
C GLY A 247 18.99 -13.88 -11.87
N CYS A 248 18.00 -12.99 -11.99
CA CYS A 248 16.63 -13.31 -11.62
C CYS A 248 15.97 -14.28 -12.58
N GLY A 249 15.04 -15.08 -12.06
CA GLY A 249 14.31 -16.03 -12.86
C GLY A 249 13.35 -16.89 -12.05
N THR A 250 12.69 -17.76 -12.77
CA THR A 250 11.84 -18.82 -12.24
C THR A 250 12.46 -20.18 -12.53
N THR A 251 12.11 -21.17 -11.72
CA THR A 251 12.53 -22.57 -11.88
C THR A 251 11.35 -23.51 -11.72
N GLY A 252 11.51 -24.72 -12.25
CA GLY A 252 10.58 -25.80 -12.03
C GLY A 252 9.36 -25.74 -12.94
N GLU A 253 8.40 -26.59 -12.63
CA GLU A 253 7.32 -26.91 -13.54
C GLU A 253 5.98 -26.96 -12.80
N LEU A 254 4.90 -26.68 -13.52
CA LEU A 254 3.53 -26.98 -13.08
C LEU A 254 3.01 -28.18 -13.83
N VAL A 255 2.48 -29.14 -13.09
CA VAL A 255 1.92 -30.38 -13.61
C VAL A 255 0.40 -30.29 -13.53
N PHE A 256 -0.25 -30.33 -14.68
CA PHE A 256 -1.70 -30.25 -14.78
C PHE A 256 -2.33 -31.61 -15.00
N ALA A 257 -3.45 -31.82 -14.32
CA ALA A 257 -4.37 -32.92 -14.57
C ALA A 257 -5.81 -32.38 -14.59
N GLY A 258 -6.71 -33.07 -15.28
CA GLY A 258 -8.08 -32.64 -15.36
C GLY A 258 -9.01 -33.71 -15.91
N HIS A 259 -10.30 -33.52 -15.63
CA HIS A 259 -11.40 -34.35 -16.06
C HIS A 259 -12.51 -33.47 -16.60
N ILE A 260 -13.11 -33.89 -17.70
CA ILE A 260 -14.17 -33.14 -18.36
C ILE A 260 -15.31 -34.12 -18.64
N GLU A 261 -16.51 -33.81 -18.14
CA GLU A 261 -17.73 -34.52 -18.53
C GLU A 261 -18.70 -33.53 -19.17
N GLY A 262 -19.45 -34.00 -20.16
CA GLY A 262 -20.49 -33.19 -20.74
C GLY A 262 -21.32 -33.89 -21.79
N SER A 263 -22.24 -33.14 -22.37
CA SER A 263 -23.04 -33.54 -23.52
C SER A 263 -23.05 -32.47 -24.59
N VAL A 264 -23.23 -32.90 -25.85
CA VAL A 264 -23.29 -31.96 -26.98
C VAL A 264 -24.52 -31.06 -26.91
N LEU A 265 -25.58 -31.49 -26.21
CA LEU A 265 -26.86 -30.79 -26.07
C LEU A 265 -26.87 -29.81 -24.89
N ASP A 266 -26.42 -30.27 -23.72
CA ASP A 266 -26.53 -29.55 -22.44
C ASP A 266 -25.24 -28.79 -22.08
N GLY A 267 -24.14 -29.05 -22.78
CA GLY A 267 -22.85 -28.41 -22.53
C GLY A 267 -21.96 -29.24 -21.58
N ILE A 268 -21.06 -28.57 -20.89
CA ILE A 268 -20.14 -29.21 -19.94
C ILE A 268 -20.85 -29.36 -18.61
N ASP A 269 -20.89 -30.59 -18.08
CA ASP A 269 -21.56 -30.94 -16.83
C ASP A 269 -20.58 -30.92 -15.64
N SER A 270 -19.31 -31.28 -15.88
CA SER A 270 -18.25 -31.33 -14.87
C SER A 270 -16.91 -30.94 -15.50
N LEU A 271 -16.14 -30.09 -14.81
CA LEU A 271 -14.79 -29.72 -15.24
C LEU A 271 -13.88 -29.62 -14.01
N TYR A 272 -13.07 -30.66 -13.81
CA TYR A 272 -12.01 -30.69 -12.83
C TYR A 272 -10.69 -30.27 -13.48
N VAL A 273 -9.96 -29.37 -12.83
CA VAL A 273 -8.56 -29.10 -13.13
C VAL A 273 -7.76 -29.08 -11.83
N SER A 274 -6.62 -29.76 -11.79
CA SER A 274 -5.60 -29.58 -10.76
C SER A 274 -4.27 -29.13 -11.32
N ALA A 275 -3.51 -28.44 -10.48
CA ALA A 275 -2.11 -28.15 -10.66
C ALA A 275 -1.31 -28.64 -9.44
N THR A 276 -0.18 -29.30 -9.69
CA THR A 276 0.83 -29.67 -8.69
C THR A 276 2.21 -29.16 -9.12
N PRO A 277 3.00 -28.52 -8.23
CA PRO A 277 4.31 -28.01 -8.57
C PRO A 277 5.39 -29.09 -8.54
N ARG A 278 6.46 -28.90 -9.32
CA ARG A 278 7.71 -29.66 -9.23
C ARG A 278 8.90 -28.72 -9.24
N ASN A 279 9.62 -28.63 -8.12
CA ASN A 279 10.71 -27.69 -7.88
C ASN A 279 10.34 -26.24 -8.29
N LEU A 280 9.07 -25.87 -8.13
CA LEU A 280 8.56 -24.59 -8.56
C LEU A 280 9.11 -23.50 -7.64
N GLY A 281 9.79 -22.53 -8.23
CA GLY A 281 10.41 -21.46 -7.46
C GLY A 281 10.72 -20.21 -8.26
N ALA A 282 11.15 -19.19 -7.54
CA ALA A 282 11.64 -17.94 -8.10
C ALA A 282 12.87 -17.47 -7.32
N GLU A 283 13.91 -17.05 -8.03
CA GLU A 283 15.06 -16.36 -7.45
C GLU A 283 15.05 -14.92 -7.95
N LEU A 284 14.91 -13.98 -7.03
CA LEU A 284 14.92 -12.54 -7.29
C LEU A 284 16.05 -11.87 -6.51
N ASN A 285 17.10 -11.45 -7.19
CA ASN A 285 18.11 -10.53 -6.67
C ASN A 285 17.77 -9.12 -7.16
N VAL A 286 16.96 -8.39 -6.41
CA VAL A 286 16.44 -7.07 -6.80
C VAL A 286 17.39 -5.98 -6.33
N GLU A 287 17.71 -5.07 -7.25
CA GLU A 287 18.37 -3.79 -6.98
C GLU A 287 17.46 -2.69 -7.50
N MET A 288 17.03 -1.78 -6.61
CA MET A 288 16.13 -0.69 -6.94
C MET A 288 16.75 0.63 -6.53
N THR A 289 16.75 1.60 -7.45
CA THR A 289 17.05 3.00 -7.15
C THR A 289 15.82 3.85 -7.41
N LEU A 290 15.40 4.61 -6.41
CA LEU A 290 14.28 5.53 -6.45
C LEU A 290 14.79 6.94 -6.12
N SER A 291 14.42 7.94 -6.92
CA SER A 291 14.80 9.34 -6.68
C SER A 291 13.67 10.29 -7.06
N GLY A 292 13.36 11.30 -6.24
CA GLY A 292 12.41 12.36 -6.57
C GLY A 292 11.59 12.84 -5.36
N LYS A 293 10.78 13.89 -5.53
CA LYS A 293 9.95 14.46 -4.46
C LYS A 293 8.49 14.58 -4.90
N ALA A 294 7.70 13.53 -4.72
CA ALA A 294 6.29 13.52 -5.12
C ALA A 294 5.47 12.48 -4.34
N ASP A 295 4.19 12.78 -4.12
CA ASP A 295 3.19 11.77 -3.76
C ASP A 295 2.57 11.21 -5.03
N LEU A 296 2.92 9.96 -5.36
CA LEU A 296 2.44 9.27 -6.55
C LEU A 296 1.24 8.37 -6.29
N SER A 297 0.75 8.30 -5.04
CA SER A 297 -0.34 7.40 -4.65
C SER A 297 -1.65 7.63 -5.42
N LYS A 298 -1.80 8.80 -6.05
CA LYS A 298 -2.99 9.24 -6.79
C LYS A 298 -2.72 9.57 -8.26
N THR A 299 -1.53 9.29 -8.78
CA THR A 299 -1.20 9.58 -10.18
C THR A 299 -1.37 8.33 -11.04
N GLU A 300 -1.75 8.50 -12.32
CA GLU A 300 -1.94 7.38 -13.26
C GLU A 300 -0.65 6.59 -13.52
N PHE A 301 0.52 7.23 -13.38
CA PHE A 301 1.83 6.58 -13.53
C PHE A 301 2.44 6.14 -12.18
N GLY A 302 1.78 6.44 -11.06
CA GLY A 302 2.21 5.99 -9.73
C GLY A 302 2.02 4.50 -9.50
N SER A 303 1.29 3.84 -10.39
CA SER A 303 1.25 2.38 -10.49
C SER A 303 1.30 1.97 -11.95
N ASN A 304 2.09 0.97 -12.26
CA ASN A 304 2.09 0.36 -13.59
C ASN A 304 2.32 -1.14 -13.50
N GLU A 305 1.79 -1.87 -14.46
CA GLU A 305 2.04 -3.29 -14.67
C GLU A 305 2.34 -3.49 -16.16
N TRP A 306 3.36 -4.30 -16.46
CA TRP A 306 3.75 -4.60 -17.84
C TRP A 306 4.18 -6.05 -17.98
N GLU A 307 4.13 -6.55 -19.21
CA GLU A 307 4.65 -7.87 -19.56
C GLU A 307 6.19 -7.83 -19.54
N LEU A 308 6.78 -8.58 -18.62
CA LEU A 308 8.24 -8.70 -18.50
C LEU A 308 8.78 -9.70 -19.53
N LEU A 309 8.13 -10.86 -19.64
CA LEU A 309 8.38 -11.84 -20.69
C LEU A 309 7.19 -12.76 -20.86
N THR A 310 7.02 -13.27 -22.07
CA THR A 310 6.19 -14.44 -22.33
C THR A 310 7.09 -15.68 -22.21
N ILE A 311 6.70 -16.64 -21.38
CA ILE A 311 7.43 -17.91 -21.26
C ILE A 311 7.12 -18.69 -22.54
N PRO A 312 8.14 -19.11 -23.31
CA PRO A 312 7.94 -19.95 -24.48
C PRO A 312 7.56 -21.35 -24.00
N LEU A 313 6.27 -21.53 -23.74
CA LEU A 313 5.73 -22.82 -23.34
C LEU A 313 5.85 -23.81 -24.51
N PRO A 314 5.97 -25.13 -24.23
CA PRO A 314 5.79 -26.11 -25.28
C PRO A 314 4.46 -25.81 -25.98
N ALA A 315 4.53 -25.71 -27.31
CA ALA A 315 3.40 -25.69 -28.22
C ALA A 315 2.23 -26.47 -27.60
N GLY A 316 1.11 -25.77 -27.32
CA GLY A 316 -0.11 -26.40 -26.80
C GLY A 316 -0.47 -27.61 -27.65
N TRP A 317 -1.26 -28.53 -27.14
CA TRP A 317 -1.55 -29.75 -27.87
C TRP A 317 -3.00 -29.76 -28.35
N SER A 318 -3.26 -30.50 -29.43
CA SER A 318 -4.60 -30.69 -29.95
C SER A 318 -4.84 -32.14 -30.32
N ILE A 319 -6.05 -32.60 -30.02
CA ILE A 319 -6.69 -33.73 -30.64
C ILE A 319 -7.73 -33.12 -31.58
N PRO A 320 -7.44 -33.05 -32.88
CA PRO A 320 -8.29 -32.30 -33.81
C PRO A 320 -9.75 -32.78 -33.77
N GLY A 321 -10.69 -31.84 -33.69
CA GLY A 321 -12.12 -32.16 -33.60
C GLY A 321 -12.61 -32.59 -32.22
N ILE A 322 -11.70 -32.83 -31.25
CA ILE A 322 -12.04 -33.35 -29.91
C ILE A 322 -11.66 -32.37 -28.80
N LEU A 323 -10.38 -32.00 -28.71
CA LEU A 323 -9.86 -31.21 -27.61
C LEU A 323 -8.64 -30.40 -28.05
N THR A 324 -8.66 -29.08 -27.85
CA THR A 324 -7.48 -28.22 -27.97
C THR A 324 -7.12 -27.67 -26.61
N PHE A 325 -5.85 -27.78 -26.25
CA PHE A 325 -5.26 -27.26 -25.03
C PHE A 325 -4.16 -26.26 -25.39
N GLY A 326 -4.38 -24.99 -25.07
CA GLY A 326 -3.43 -23.91 -25.37
C GLY A 326 -3.00 -23.22 -24.08
N PRO A 327 -1.80 -23.51 -23.55
CA PRO A 327 -1.32 -22.80 -22.38
C PRO A 327 -0.64 -21.49 -22.81
N ASN A 328 -0.78 -20.47 -22.00
CA ASN A 328 -0.04 -19.23 -22.11
C ASN A 328 0.51 -18.86 -20.74
N ALA A 329 1.82 -18.71 -20.61
CA ALA A 329 2.41 -18.21 -19.39
C ALA A 329 3.12 -16.91 -19.68
N LYS A 330 2.77 -15.89 -18.89
CA LYS A 330 3.37 -14.57 -18.94
C LYS A 330 3.88 -14.24 -17.56
N VAL A 331 5.08 -13.68 -17.51
CA VAL A 331 5.56 -13.01 -16.32
C VAL A 331 5.30 -11.53 -16.51
N LEU A 332 4.47 -10.98 -15.64
CA LEU A 332 4.24 -9.56 -15.50
C LEU A 332 5.12 -9.04 -14.37
N ALA A 333 5.56 -7.80 -14.51
CA ALA A 333 6.15 -7.04 -13.42
C ALA A 333 5.31 -5.80 -13.20
N GLY A 334 5.21 -5.38 -11.94
CA GLY A 334 4.48 -4.17 -11.62
C GLY A 334 5.04 -3.47 -10.40
N TYR A 335 4.69 -2.20 -10.28
CA TYR A 335 4.99 -1.40 -9.11
C TYR A 335 3.79 -0.55 -8.71
N LYS A 336 3.80 -0.12 -7.45
CA LYS A 336 2.95 0.92 -6.90
C LYS A 336 3.82 1.80 -6.01
N LEU A 337 3.81 3.09 -6.28
CA LEU A 337 4.59 4.11 -5.59
C LEU A 337 3.64 4.96 -4.76
N GLY A 338 4.01 5.20 -3.50
CA GLY A 338 3.33 6.16 -2.64
C GLY A 338 4.09 7.48 -2.59
N LEU A 339 4.34 7.96 -1.39
CA LEU A 339 5.21 9.11 -1.16
C LEU A 339 6.67 8.73 -1.46
N ILE A 340 7.36 9.57 -2.21
CA ILE A 340 8.81 9.50 -2.48
C ILE A 340 9.39 10.87 -2.17
N GLU A 341 10.33 10.98 -1.23
CA GLU A 341 10.94 12.26 -0.85
C GLU A 341 12.47 12.24 -0.79
N GLY A 342 13.10 12.11 -1.95
CA GLY A 342 14.54 12.25 -2.25
C GLY A 342 15.10 10.95 -2.84
N THR A 343 16.28 10.42 -2.43
CA THR A 343 16.90 9.24 -3.08
C THR A 343 17.11 8.04 -2.15
N ALA A 344 16.76 6.84 -2.63
CA ALA A 344 17.00 5.56 -1.96
C ALA A 344 17.44 4.48 -2.97
N THR A 345 18.46 3.70 -2.59
CA THR A 345 18.91 2.49 -3.29
C THR A 345 18.73 1.29 -2.34
N LEU A 346 17.94 0.32 -2.78
CA LEU A 346 17.64 -0.92 -2.08
C LEU A 346 18.21 -2.10 -2.85
N GLY A 347 18.86 -3.03 -2.15
CA GLY A 347 19.29 -4.31 -2.69
C GLY A 347 18.84 -5.46 -1.79
N THR A 348 18.26 -6.51 -2.37
CA THR A 348 17.91 -7.73 -1.64
C THR A 348 17.91 -8.96 -2.56
N GLY A 349 18.12 -10.13 -1.98
CA GLY A 349 18.02 -11.41 -2.67
C GLY A 349 16.97 -12.29 -2.02
N VAL A 350 16.04 -12.82 -2.79
CA VAL A 350 14.93 -13.64 -2.31
C VAL A 350 14.82 -14.87 -3.19
N ALA A 351 14.95 -16.05 -2.58
CA ALA A 351 14.68 -17.33 -3.22
C ALA A 351 13.44 -17.94 -2.58
N ILE A 352 12.45 -18.27 -3.41
CA ILE A 352 11.16 -18.80 -2.98
C ILE A 352 10.94 -20.15 -3.64
N MET A 353 10.50 -21.13 -2.86
CA MET A 353 10.21 -22.49 -3.33
C MET A 353 8.84 -22.92 -2.83
N VAL A 354 7.97 -23.32 -3.75
CA VAL A 354 6.69 -23.97 -3.43
C VAL A 354 6.96 -25.46 -3.13
N PRO A 355 6.42 -26.02 -2.04
CA PRO A 355 6.54 -27.45 -1.76
C PRO A 355 5.95 -28.32 -2.87
N ASP A 356 6.66 -29.38 -3.28
CA ASP A 356 6.23 -30.29 -4.35
C ASP A 356 4.98 -31.12 -4.01
N ASP A 357 4.60 -31.21 -2.73
CA ASP A 357 3.38 -31.86 -2.26
C ASP A 357 2.16 -30.92 -2.24
N SER A 358 2.27 -29.74 -2.85
CA SER A 358 1.16 -28.79 -2.97
C SER A 358 0.13 -29.25 -3.99
N LEU A 359 -1.16 -29.06 -3.70
CA LEU A 359 -2.26 -29.38 -4.59
C LEU A 359 -3.24 -28.21 -4.65
N ALA A 360 -3.53 -27.75 -5.86
CA ALA A 360 -4.64 -26.84 -6.14
C ALA A 360 -5.58 -27.57 -7.08
N LYS A 361 -6.81 -27.81 -6.66
CA LYS A 361 -7.82 -28.54 -7.42
C LYS A 361 -9.16 -27.83 -7.33
N VAL A 362 -9.76 -27.58 -8.49
CA VAL A 362 -11.05 -26.91 -8.63
C VAL A 362 -11.97 -27.74 -9.50
N ASP A 363 -13.24 -27.83 -9.12
CA ASP A 363 -14.32 -28.18 -10.05
C ASP A 363 -15.04 -26.88 -10.43
N VAL A 364 -14.82 -26.46 -11.68
CA VAL A 364 -15.22 -25.17 -12.25
C VAL A 364 -16.73 -24.95 -12.24
N LEU A 365 -17.52 -26.03 -12.15
CA LEU A 365 -18.98 -25.99 -12.28
C LEU A 365 -19.75 -26.31 -10.98
N ALA A 366 -19.05 -26.73 -9.93
CA ALA A 366 -19.65 -27.02 -8.63
C ALA A 366 -19.42 -25.87 -7.62
N GLU A 367 -20.48 -25.41 -6.95
CA GLU A 367 -20.37 -24.48 -5.82
C GLU A 367 -19.58 -25.15 -4.67
N ASP A 368 -18.55 -24.48 -4.13
CA ASP A 368 -17.72 -24.89 -2.98
C ASP A 368 -16.81 -26.13 -3.15
N SER A 369 -16.30 -26.41 -4.35
CA SER A 369 -15.50 -27.61 -4.69
C SER A 369 -13.97 -27.45 -4.68
N LEU A 370 -13.44 -26.55 -3.84
CA LEU A 370 -12.01 -26.22 -3.83
C LEU A 370 -11.23 -27.12 -2.86
N GLU A 371 -10.27 -27.89 -3.38
CA GLU A 371 -9.26 -28.59 -2.58
C GLU A 371 -7.90 -27.90 -2.77
N PHE A 372 -7.35 -27.40 -1.67
CA PHE A 372 -6.15 -26.55 -1.69
C PHE A 372 -5.26 -26.79 -0.47
N HIS A 373 -4.01 -27.20 -0.67
CA HIS A 373 -3.01 -27.34 0.39
C HIS A 373 -1.56 -27.24 -0.12
N GLY A 374 -0.61 -27.00 0.79
CA GLY A 374 0.84 -27.00 0.51
C GLY A 374 1.40 -25.73 -0.16
N TRP A 375 0.57 -24.95 -0.85
CA TRP A 375 0.98 -23.77 -1.65
C TRP A 375 1.54 -22.56 -0.88
N VAL A 376 1.75 -22.67 0.43
CA VAL A 376 2.48 -21.64 1.20
C VAL A 376 3.96 -21.85 0.94
N PRO A 377 4.64 -20.95 0.19
CA PRO A 377 5.99 -21.24 -0.23
C PRO A 377 6.99 -20.99 0.90
N THR A 378 8.13 -21.67 0.81
CA THR A 378 9.28 -21.45 1.68
C THR A 378 10.15 -20.33 1.14
N VAL A 379 10.67 -19.49 2.02
CA VAL A 379 11.45 -18.29 1.66
C VAL A 379 12.86 -18.40 2.23
N GLN A 380 13.86 -18.12 1.39
CA GLN A 380 15.24 -17.90 1.77
C GLN A 380 15.68 -16.51 1.32
N THR A 381 16.25 -15.72 2.22
CA THR A 381 16.62 -14.32 1.94
C THR A 381 18.12 -14.08 2.08
N ARG A 382 18.64 -13.16 1.27
CA ARG A 382 19.94 -12.51 1.49
C ARG A 382 19.75 -11.26 2.36
N PRO A 383 20.79 -10.83 3.09
CA PRO A 383 20.72 -9.58 3.85
C PRO A 383 20.33 -8.39 2.98
N LEU A 384 19.48 -7.53 3.54
CA LEU A 384 19.01 -6.29 2.94
C LEU A 384 20.14 -5.25 2.93
N THR A 385 20.38 -4.62 1.79
CA THR A 385 21.28 -3.46 1.68
C THR A 385 20.46 -2.21 1.37
N LEU A 386 20.65 -1.14 2.14
CA LEU A 386 19.98 0.13 1.94
C LEU A 386 21.00 1.26 1.95
N GLU A 387 20.94 2.11 0.94
CA GLU A 387 21.54 3.44 0.92
C GLU A 387 20.41 4.45 0.69
N ALA A 388 19.93 5.13 1.73
CA ALA A 388 18.80 6.06 1.60
C ALA A 388 19.00 7.33 2.43
N GLU A 389 18.56 8.46 1.89
CA GLU A 389 18.61 9.77 2.55
C GLU A 389 17.21 10.28 2.98
N ILE A 390 16.18 9.42 3.10
CA ILE A 390 14.77 9.86 2.93
C ILE A 390 13.65 8.96 3.52
N SER A 391 12.40 9.44 3.40
CA SER A 391 11.14 8.68 3.52
C SER A 391 10.60 8.23 2.15
N ALA A 392 10.22 6.96 2.01
CA ALA A 392 9.68 6.40 0.76
C ALA A 392 8.74 5.21 1.01
N SER A 393 7.72 5.06 0.18
CA SER A 393 6.85 3.86 0.15
C SER A 393 6.74 3.32 -1.27
N ALA A 394 7.07 2.04 -1.44
CA ALA A 394 7.00 1.35 -2.72
C ALA A 394 6.54 -0.09 -2.53
N GLN A 395 5.72 -0.56 -3.45
CA GLN A 395 5.43 -1.98 -3.64
C GLN A 395 5.93 -2.35 -5.02
N ILE A 396 6.76 -3.38 -5.11
CA ILE A 396 7.16 -3.99 -6.38
C ILE A 396 6.73 -5.45 -6.36
N TYR A 397 6.32 -5.98 -7.50
CA TYR A 397 5.90 -7.36 -7.55
C TYR A 397 6.18 -7.95 -8.92
N THR A 398 6.38 -9.26 -8.92
CA THR A 398 6.29 -10.10 -10.11
C THR A 398 5.03 -10.94 -10.03
N LYS A 399 4.35 -11.08 -11.16
CA LYS A 399 3.16 -11.91 -11.30
C LYS A 399 3.34 -12.87 -12.45
N VAL A 400 3.43 -14.16 -12.14
CA VAL A 400 3.36 -15.23 -13.14
C VAL A 400 1.88 -15.52 -13.38
N THR A 401 1.39 -15.19 -14.55
CA THR A 401 0.04 -15.54 -14.98
C THR A 401 0.14 -16.73 -15.93
N VAL A 402 -0.42 -17.86 -15.52
CA VAL A 402 -0.54 -19.06 -16.33
C VAL A 402 -2.00 -19.22 -16.72
N GLY A 403 -2.32 -18.92 -17.96
CA GLY A 403 -3.61 -19.21 -18.56
C GLY A 403 -3.57 -20.55 -19.30
N VAL A 404 -4.70 -21.25 -19.28
CA VAL A 404 -4.94 -22.46 -20.04
C VAL A 404 -6.29 -22.31 -20.73
N GLY A 405 -6.28 -22.31 -22.06
CA GLY A 405 -7.47 -22.40 -22.89
C GLY A 405 -7.80 -23.85 -23.23
N LEU A 406 -9.05 -24.26 -23.00
CA LEU A 406 -9.61 -25.55 -23.38
C LEU A 406 -10.72 -25.35 -24.41
N GLU A 407 -10.59 -25.93 -25.60
CA GLU A 407 -11.65 -25.99 -26.62
C GLU A 407 -12.10 -27.43 -26.78
N ILE A 408 -13.40 -27.70 -26.70
CA ILE A 408 -13.95 -29.07 -26.70
C ILE A 408 -14.90 -29.23 -27.90
N LEU A 409 -14.68 -30.28 -28.70
CA LEU A 409 -15.50 -30.65 -29.86
C LEU A 409 -15.72 -29.52 -30.89
N ASP A 410 -14.68 -28.70 -31.14
CA ASP A 410 -14.73 -27.52 -32.01
C ASP A 410 -15.82 -26.49 -31.60
N LYS A 411 -16.18 -26.42 -30.31
CA LYS A 411 -17.13 -25.45 -29.72
C LYS A 411 -16.44 -24.51 -28.72
N ASN A 412 -17.15 -23.46 -28.31
CA ASN A 412 -16.69 -22.42 -27.37
C ASN A 412 -15.81 -22.98 -26.23
N GLY A 413 -14.66 -22.35 -26.03
CA GLY A 413 -13.68 -22.79 -25.07
C GLY A 413 -13.88 -22.21 -23.66
N ILE A 414 -13.50 -22.98 -22.65
CA ILE A 414 -13.34 -22.52 -21.27
C ILE A 414 -11.88 -22.15 -21.08
N ASN A 415 -11.64 -21.00 -20.47
CA ASN A 415 -10.31 -20.56 -20.08
C ASN A 415 -10.20 -20.62 -18.57
N VAL A 416 -9.07 -21.12 -18.08
CA VAL A 416 -8.70 -21.12 -16.66
C VAL A 416 -7.38 -20.38 -16.51
N ASP A 417 -7.41 -19.28 -15.78
CA ASP A 417 -6.23 -18.48 -15.44
C ASP A 417 -5.83 -18.74 -13.99
N VAL A 418 -4.56 -19.09 -13.79
CA VAL A 418 -3.89 -19.12 -12.49
C VAL A 418 -2.93 -17.94 -12.43
N GLY A 419 -3.23 -16.99 -11.55
CA GLY A 419 -2.36 -15.85 -11.25
C GLY A 419 -1.56 -16.11 -9.98
N LEU A 420 -0.24 -16.26 -10.12
CA LEU A 420 0.68 -16.33 -8.99
C LEU A 420 1.44 -14.99 -8.88
N LYS A 421 1.03 -14.15 -7.93
CA LYS A 421 1.75 -12.93 -7.58
C LYS A 421 2.81 -13.28 -6.54
N LEU A 422 4.05 -13.48 -6.99
CA LEU A 422 5.14 -13.96 -6.15
C LEU A 422 6.51 -13.44 -6.63
N PRO A 423 7.31 -12.82 -5.73
CA PRO A 423 6.91 -12.15 -4.51
C PRO A 423 6.29 -10.78 -4.80
N THR A 424 5.53 -10.30 -3.82
CA THR A 424 5.23 -8.87 -3.64
C THR A 424 6.20 -8.35 -2.60
N ILE A 425 7.13 -7.47 -2.97
CA ILE A 425 8.04 -6.83 -2.03
C ILE A 425 7.42 -5.50 -1.63
N ASN A 426 6.98 -5.40 -0.39
CA ASN A 426 6.50 -4.17 0.22
C ASN A 426 7.68 -3.50 0.91
N ILE A 427 7.89 -2.23 0.61
CA ILE A 427 9.02 -1.44 1.11
C ILE A 427 8.44 -0.19 1.75
N GLU A 428 8.65 -0.06 3.05
CA GLU A 428 8.30 1.13 3.82
C GLU A 428 9.57 1.66 4.48
N VAL A 429 9.96 2.87 4.08
CA VAL A 429 11.09 3.59 4.63
C VAL A 429 10.54 4.76 5.43
N THR A 430 10.65 4.65 6.75
CA THR A 430 10.21 5.66 7.70
C THR A 430 11.42 6.32 8.33
N ALA A 431 11.72 7.55 7.93
CA ALA A 431 12.64 8.38 8.67
C ALA A 431 11.94 8.97 9.89
N GLY A 432 12.64 9.07 11.01
CA GLY A 432 12.05 9.74 12.15
C GLY A 432 13.03 10.07 13.26
N TYR A 433 12.45 10.67 14.30
CA TYR A 433 13.20 11.26 15.40
C TYR A 433 12.60 10.86 16.76
N ASN A 434 13.42 10.25 17.63
CA ASN A 434 13.06 9.91 19.01
C ASN A 434 14.22 10.27 19.97
N PRO A 435 14.14 11.42 20.67
CA PRO A 435 15.21 11.88 21.55
C PRO A 435 15.18 11.27 22.97
N GLU A 436 14.12 10.53 23.34
CA GLU A 436 13.95 9.96 24.70
C GLU A 436 14.48 8.53 24.83
N GLY A 437 14.75 7.85 23.69
CA GLY A 437 15.32 6.50 23.67
C GLY A 437 16.05 6.13 22.38
N GLY A 438 16.28 7.10 21.48
CA GLY A 438 16.79 6.91 20.12
C GLY A 438 15.74 6.38 19.15
N PHE A 439 15.85 6.72 17.87
CA PHE A 439 14.85 6.35 16.86
C PHE A 439 14.90 4.84 16.54
N CYS A 440 16.11 4.29 16.48
CA CYS A 440 16.31 2.86 16.29
C CYS A 440 16.27 2.12 17.63
N PRO A 441 15.62 0.94 17.74
CA PRO A 441 15.48 0.20 19.00
C PRO A 441 16.80 -0.11 19.73
N ASN A 442 17.93 -0.10 19.01
CA ASN A 442 19.26 -0.42 19.51
C ASN A 442 20.27 0.76 19.40
N SER A 443 19.82 1.99 19.12
CA SER A 443 20.68 3.18 19.06
C SER A 443 20.06 4.30 19.90
N LEU A 444 20.89 5.13 20.53
CA LEU A 444 20.45 6.37 21.21
C LEU A 444 20.42 7.57 20.27
N ASP A 445 20.88 7.38 19.03
CA ASP A 445 20.88 8.44 18.05
C ASP A 445 19.42 8.83 17.76
N PRO A 446 19.11 10.11 17.92
CA PRO A 446 17.74 10.53 17.96
C PRO A 446 17.15 10.52 16.56
N PHE A 447 17.96 10.45 15.50
CA PHE A 447 17.53 10.28 14.12
C PHE A 447 17.81 8.85 13.67
N GLY A 448 16.90 8.31 12.88
CA GLY A 448 17.19 7.15 12.09
C GLY A 448 16.18 6.95 10.99
N VAL A 449 16.48 5.97 10.17
CA VAL A 449 15.68 5.50 9.05
C VAL A 449 15.36 4.06 9.35
N GLN A 450 14.09 3.78 9.59
CA GLN A 450 13.56 2.45 9.80
C GLN A 450 13.04 1.96 8.44
N LEU A 451 13.65 0.87 7.98
CA LEU A 451 13.27 0.17 6.77
C LEU A 451 12.54 -1.11 7.19
N GLU A 452 11.27 -1.15 6.82
CA GLU A 452 10.44 -2.32 6.92
C GLU A 452 10.27 -2.87 5.50
N VAL A 453 10.68 -4.12 5.33
CA VAL A 453 10.46 -4.85 4.09
C VAL A 453 9.71 -6.12 4.43
N SER A 454 8.55 -6.29 3.81
CA SER A 454 7.81 -7.54 3.88
C SER A 454 7.67 -8.15 2.49
N LEU A 455 7.64 -9.48 2.47
CA LEU A 455 7.36 -10.27 1.29
C LEU A 455 5.93 -10.76 1.40
N GLY A 456 5.10 -10.40 0.45
CA GLY A 456 3.78 -10.95 0.23
C GLY A 456 3.76 -11.96 -0.91
N ALA A 457 2.69 -12.73 -0.95
CA ALA A 457 2.40 -13.69 -2.00
C ALA A 457 0.88 -13.81 -2.14
N ALA A 458 0.41 -13.88 -3.39
CA ALA A 458 -1.00 -14.16 -3.66
C ALA A 458 -1.14 -15.17 -4.80
N LEU A 459 -2.13 -16.04 -4.66
CA LEU A 459 -2.54 -17.02 -5.66
C LEU A 459 -4.03 -16.83 -5.95
N ASP A 460 -4.32 -16.44 -7.18
CA ASP A 460 -5.66 -16.28 -7.72
C ASP A 460 -5.94 -17.34 -8.79
N ILE A 461 -7.16 -17.85 -8.83
CA ILE A 461 -7.66 -18.71 -9.89
C ILE A 461 -8.97 -18.14 -10.44
N LYS A 462 -9.10 -18.09 -11.76
CA LYS A 462 -10.29 -17.60 -12.45
C LYS A 462 -10.64 -18.50 -13.60
N GLY A 463 -11.93 -18.78 -13.78
CA GLY A 463 -12.44 -19.45 -14.97
C GLY A 463 -13.44 -18.57 -15.69
N TRP A 464 -13.38 -18.54 -17.02
CA TRP A 464 -14.27 -17.75 -17.84
C TRP A 464 -14.46 -18.38 -19.22
N ASP A 465 -15.60 -18.10 -19.85
CA ASP A 465 -15.86 -18.43 -21.24
C ASP A 465 -16.01 -17.15 -22.08
N GLU A 466 -15.89 -17.28 -23.40
CA GLU A 466 -16.11 -16.19 -24.33
C GLU A 466 -17.21 -16.57 -25.31
N ILE A 467 -18.32 -15.82 -25.27
CA ILE A 467 -19.47 -16.01 -26.16
C ILE A 467 -19.67 -14.70 -26.92
N ASP A 468 -19.63 -14.77 -28.27
CA ASP A 468 -19.79 -13.61 -29.16
C ASP A 468 -18.80 -12.45 -28.87
N GLY A 469 -17.55 -12.79 -28.50
CA GLY A 469 -16.52 -11.80 -28.15
C GLY A 469 -16.72 -11.15 -26.78
N LYS A 470 -17.68 -11.65 -25.97
CA LYS A 470 -17.93 -11.18 -24.61
C LYS A 470 -17.50 -12.24 -23.62
N ARG A 471 -16.52 -11.85 -22.80
CA ARG A 471 -16.08 -12.63 -21.65
C ARG A 471 -17.21 -12.73 -20.62
N ASN A 472 -17.45 -13.94 -20.14
CA ASN A 472 -18.35 -14.24 -19.05
C ASN A 472 -17.58 -15.05 -17.98
N ASP A 473 -17.35 -14.42 -16.83
CA ASP A 473 -16.62 -15.04 -15.73
C ASP A 473 -17.49 -16.12 -15.08
N LEU A 474 -17.01 -17.36 -15.09
CA LEU A 474 -17.68 -18.53 -14.51
C LEU A 474 -17.39 -18.62 -13.01
N PHE A 475 -16.12 -18.40 -12.61
CA PHE A 475 -15.72 -18.32 -11.21
C PHE A 475 -14.44 -17.48 -11.02
N SER A 476 -14.24 -17.00 -9.80
CA SER A 476 -13.01 -16.32 -9.37
C SER A 476 -12.78 -16.59 -7.89
N ALA A 477 -11.64 -17.16 -7.54
CA ALA A 477 -11.27 -17.44 -6.16
C ALA A 477 -9.84 -16.96 -5.86
N THR A 478 -9.65 -16.33 -4.71
CA THR A 478 -8.32 -16.09 -4.14
C THR A 478 -8.02 -17.26 -3.21
N LEU A 479 -7.09 -18.12 -3.63
CA LEU A 479 -6.74 -19.34 -2.89
C LEU A 479 -5.85 -19.03 -1.70
N PHE A 480 -4.95 -18.06 -1.88
CA PHE A 480 -4.03 -17.61 -0.85
C PHE A 480 -3.68 -16.14 -1.11
N SER A 481 -3.60 -15.35 -0.05
CA SER A 481 -3.09 -13.98 -0.11
C SER A 481 -2.52 -13.62 1.26
N THR A 482 -1.28 -13.19 1.27
CA THR A 482 -0.65 -12.58 2.45
C THR A 482 0.27 -11.47 1.97
N ASP A 483 0.31 -10.37 2.70
CA ASP A 483 1.29 -9.31 2.48
C ASP A 483 2.57 -9.52 3.32
N ASP A 484 2.55 -10.50 4.24
CA ASP A 484 3.55 -10.73 5.30
C ASP A 484 4.00 -12.21 5.37
N LEU A 485 4.24 -12.85 4.22
CA LEU A 485 4.83 -14.19 4.13
C LEU A 485 6.19 -14.27 4.83
N TYR A 486 6.98 -13.20 4.72
CA TYR A 486 8.25 -13.06 5.42
C TYR A 486 8.53 -11.59 5.71
N GLU A 487 8.79 -11.26 6.96
CA GLU A 487 9.26 -9.94 7.36
C GLU A 487 10.78 -9.98 7.47
N PHE A 488 11.46 -9.12 6.71
CA PHE A 488 12.88 -8.91 6.93
C PHE A 488 13.08 -8.33 8.33
N THR A 489 14.20 -8.69 8.97
CA THR A 489 14.59 -8.03 10.22
C THR A 489 14.62 -6.51 9.98
N PRO A 490 13.82 -5.73 10.73
CA PRO A 490 13.75 -4.29 10.52
C PRO A 490 15.16 -3.68 10.54
N LEU A 491 15.56 -3.08 9.43
CA LEU A 491 16.84 -2.41 9.35
C LEU A 491 16.62 -0.99 9.83
N CYS A 492 17.32 -0.58 10.87
CA CYS A 492 17.26 0.79 11.35
C CYS A 492 18.65 1.43 11.29
N ILE A 493 18.84 2.31 10.31
CA ILE A 493 20.08 3.04 10.10
C ILE A 493 19.95 4.36 10.87
N HIS A 494 20.83 4.58 11.83
CA HIS A 494 20.89 5.85 12.53
C HIS A 494 21.98 6.72 11.89
N SER A 495 21.65 7.97 11.61
CA SER A 495 22.57 8.95 11.03
C SER A 495 22.61 10.17 11.93
N GLY A 496 23.81 10.66 12.24
CA GLY A 496 23.96 12.02 12.75
C GLY A 496 23.62 12.99 11.61
N ASP A 497 22.62 13.84 11.83
CA ASP A 497 22.22 15.03 11.04
C ASP A 497 21.21 14.80 9.89
N ALA A 498 20.18 15.66 9.82
CA ALA A 498 19.06 15.62 8.86
C ALA A 498 19.06 16.82 7.88
N PRO A 499 18.60 16.67 6.61
CA PRO A 499 18.66 17.71 5.59
C PRO A 499 17.41 18.62 5.53
N ALA A 500 17.60 19.80 4.93
CA ALA A 500 16.69 20.93 4.94
C ALA A 500 15.54 20.81 3.89
N ASN A 501 14.27 20.84 4.36
CA ASN A 501 13.06 21.42 3.71
C ASN A 501 11.94 20.48 3.16
N SER A 502 10.82 20.35 3.90
CA SER A 502 9.44 20.36 3.35
C SER A 502 8.33 20.77 4.35
N CYS A 503 7.48 21.72 3.94
CA CYS A 503 6.06 22.01 4.27
C CYS A 503 5.46 22.66 2.98
N ALA A 504 4.16 22.70 2.66
CA ALA A 504 3.19 23.70 3.14
C ALA A 504 1.97 23.82 2.19
N ALA A 505 1.01 24.65 2.60
CA ALA A 505 0.16 25.53 1.80
C ALA A 505 0.45 26.98 2.08
N GLN A 506 -0.27 27.75 1.28
CA GLN A 506 -0.02 29.10 0.90
C GLN A 506 -1.22 29.97 1.32
N PRO A 507 -0.99 31.06 2.05
CA PRO A 507 -1.81 32.25 2.08
C PRO A 507 -1.12 33.36 1.26
N TYR A 508 -1.90 34.36 0.87
CA TYR A 508 -1.63 35.24 -0.26
C TYR A 508 -0.35 36.12 -0.14
N PRO A 509 0.19 36.58 -1.30
CA PRO A 509 1.47 37.28 -1.40
C PRO A 509 1.50 38.68 -0.78
N GLU A 510 0.39 39.41 -0.73
CA GLU A 510 0.37 40.82 -0.25
C GLU A 510 0.55 40.95 1.28
N GLU A 511 0.39 39.86 2.03
CA GLU A 511 0.67 39.81 3.48
C GLU A 511 2.18 39.71 3.80
N LEU A 512 3.05 39.52 2.79
CA LEU A 512 4.51 39.39 2.96
C LEU A 512 5.22 40.74 3.19
N ASP A 513 4.79 41.81 2.50
CA ASP A 513 5.44 43.13 2.59
C ASP A 513 5.15 43.84 3.92
N TRP A 514 3.96 43.63 4.46
CA TRP A 514 3.50 44.27 5.70
C TRP A 514 4.20 43.74 6.97
N TRP A 515 4.68 42.50 6.91
CA TRP A 515 5.37 41.82 8.02
C TRP A 515 6.80 42.32 8.24
N PHE A 516 7.45 42.83 7.18
CA PHE A 516 8.85 43.29 7.21
C PHE A 516 9.05 44.59 8.01
N ILE A 517 8.12 45.55 7.84
CA ILE A 517 8.22 46.89 8.42
C ILE A 517 8.09 46.90 9.96
N GLU A 518 7.39 45.92 10.56
CA GLU A 518 7.15 45.87 12.01
C GLU A 518 8.24 45.14 12.83
N VAL A 519 9.08 44.31 12.20
CA VAL A 519 10.01 43.40 12.89
C VAL A 519 11.44 43.96 12.96
N VAL A 520 11.88 44.70 11.94
CA VAL A 520 13.30 45.09 11.82
C VAL A 520 13.56 46.54 12.24
N GLY A 521 12.51 47.37 12.39
CA GLY A 521 12.68 48.77 12.75
C GLY A 521 13.48 49.58 11.71
N TYR A 522 13.35 49.23 10.43
CA TYR A 522 13.86 50.09 9.35
C TYR A 522 12.79 51.12 9.00
N ASP A 523 13.15 52.39 9.20
CA ASP A 523 12.57 53.48 8.44
C ASP A 523 13.14 53.38 7.02
N ASP A 524 12.25 53.45 6.04
CA ASP A 524 12.50 53.61 4.59
C ASP A 524 12.75 52.32 3.76
N PRO A 525 11.84 51.96 2.84
CA PRO A 525 12.06 50.93 1.81
C PRO A 525 12.70 51.47 0.52
N GLU A 526 13.08 52.75 0.44
CA GLU A 526 13.50 53.36 -0.85
C GLU A 526 15.01 53.27 -1.16
N ASP A 527 15.87 52.76 -0.28
CA ASP A 527 17.30 52.60 -0.54
C ASP A 527 17.78 51.17 -0.22
N ASP A 528 17.68 50.26 -1.19
CA ASP A 528 18.73 49.27 -1.53
C ASP A 528 18.24 48.34 -2.66
N ASP A 529 18.89 48.46 -3.83
CA ASP A 529 18.69 47.67 -5.06
C ASP A 529 19.17 46.19 -4.93
N ASP A 530 19.03 45.55 -3.77
CA ASP A 530 19.34 44.12 -3.58
C ASP A 530 18.06 43.33 -3.26
N ASP A 531 17.55 42.76 -4.34
CA ASP A 531 16.40 41.89 -4.52
C ASP A 531 16.29 40.77 -3.46
N GLY A 532 15.24 40.84 -2.63
CA GLY A 532 14.45 39.68 -2.17
C GLY A 532 15.07 38.67 -1.19
N GLU A 533 16.34 38.78 -0.84
CA GLU A 533 17.07 37.74 -0.07
C GLU A 533 16.74 37.68 1.44
N TRP A 534 15.96 38.63 1.95
CA TRP A 534 15.71 38.77 3.39
C TRP A 534 14.44 38.05 3.87
N LEU A 535 13.48 37.78 2.97
CA LEU A 535 12.21 37.08 3.27
C LEU A 535 12.42 35.59 3.62
N TYR A 536 13.54 35.00 3.22
CA TYR A 536 13.89 33.60 3.48
C TYR A 536 14.60 33.36 4.83
N LYS A 537 15.12 34.41 5.48
CA LYS A 537 16.04 34.29 6.64
C LYS A 537 15.33 34.06 7.98
N ARG A 538 14.16 33.42 8.01
CA ARG A 538 13.49 33.03 9.27
C ARG A 538 13.05 31.56 9.31
N ASP A 539 13.13 30.88 8.17
CA ASP A 539 12.62 29.51 8.00
C ASP A 539 13.73 28.48 7.70
N GLU A 540 14.98 28.93 7.52
CA GLU A 540 16.12 28.03 7.53
C GLU A 540 16.33 27.46 8.94
N GLY A 541 16.37 26.12 9.03
CA GLY A 541 16.47 25.34 10.27
C GLY A 541 17.58 25.77 11.25
N HIS A 542 18.55 26.56 10.79
CA HIS A 542 19.58 27.17 11.63
C HIS A 542 19.04 28.18 12.65
N LEU A 543 17.87 28.81 12.45
CA LEU A 543 17.45 29.93 13.31
C LEU A 543 16.58 29.58 14.52
N LEU A 544 15.98 28.38 14.61
CA LEU A 544 15.29 27.96 15.84
C LEU A 544 16.20 27.15 16.78
N GLU A 545 17.13 26.37 16.21
CA GLU A 545 18.27 25.87 16.96
C GLU A 545 19.21 27.00 17.38
N ALA A 546 19.43 28.00 16.50
CA ALA A 546 20.02 29.26 16.95
C ALA A 546 19.10 29.94 17.96
N ARG A 547 17.78 30.12 17.82
CA ARG A 547 16.98 30.84 18.85
C ARG A 547 17.02 30.17 20.23
N GLY A 548 16.99 28.83 20.33
CA GLY A 548 17.15 28.12 21.60
C GLY A 548 18.57 28.23 22.18
N THR A 549 19.60 28.39 21.34
CA THR A 549 21.01 28.50 21.77
C THR A 549 21.57 29.94 21.76
N SER A 550 20.88 30.90 21.12
CA SER A 550 21.31 32.26 20.76
C SER A 550 20.38 33.36 21.28
N ARG A 551 19.09 33.09 21.59
CA ARG A 551 18.27 34.03 22.38
C ARG A 551 18.71 33.96 23.83
N LYS A 552 19.77 34.70 24.09
CA LYS A 552 20.27 35.00 25.42
C LYS A 552 19.39 36.09 26.01
N TYR A 553 18.44 35.71 26.87
CA TYR A 553 17.71 36.69 27.66
C TYR A 553 18.65 37.21 28.75
N LYS A 554 18.95 38.50 28.70
CA LYS A 554 19.88 39.16 29.63
C LYS A 554 19.09 39.66 30.82
N LEU A 555 19.67 39.55 32.02
CA LEU A 555 19.11 40.21 33.19
C LEU A 555 19.22 41.73 33.03
N ALA A 556 18.22 42.47 33.47
CA ALA A 556 18.25 43.93 33.48
C ALA A 556 19.41 44.47 34.34
N CYS A 557 19.80 43.72 35.38
CA CYS A 557 20.91 44.07 36.25
C CYS A 557 22.31 43.80 35.68
N ASP A 558 22.42 43.24 34.47
CA ASP A 558 23.68 42.80 33.86
C ASP A 558 24.03 43.62 32.62
N ALA A 559 24.63 44.79 32.84
CA ALA A 559 25.06 45.69 31.77
C ALA A 559 26.17 45.11 30.88
N ALA A 560 26.87 44.07 31.33
CA ALA A 560 27.97 43.42 30.61
C ALA A 560 27.51 42.16 29.84
N GLU A 561 26.23 41.80 29.92
CA GLU A 561 25.62 40.66 29.23
C GLU A 561 26.25 39.30 29.58
N SER A 562 26.85 39.20 30.76
CA SER A 562 27.62 38.04 31.23
C SER A 562 26.76 36.83 31.63
N TRP A 563 25.49 37.01 31.97
CA TRP A 563 24.62 35.98 32.57
C TRP A 563 23.35 35.72 31.76
N PRO A 564 23.46 35.16 30.53
CA PRO A 564 22.28 34.91 29.72
C PRO A 564 21.45 33.74 30.25
N LEU A 565 20.14 33.93 30.40
CA LEU A 565 19.18 32.85 30.55
C LEU A 565 18.98 32.16 29.20
N LYS A 566 19.23 30.86 29.16
CA LYS A 566 19.04 30.02 27.97
C LYS A 566 17.73 29.27 28.09
N ILE A 567 16.77 29.59 27.22
CA ILE A 567 15.54 28.81 27.09
C ILE A 567 15.86 27.54 26.29
N LYS A 568 15.41 26.38 26.77
CA LYS A 568 15.66 25.12 26.08
C LYS A 568 14.93 25.09 24.73
N ALA A 569 15.51 24.37 23.78
CA ALA A 569 14.87 24.15 22.49
C ALA A 569 13.52 23.45 22.66
N TYR A 570 12.57 23.83 21.81
CA TYR A 570 11.24 23.24 21.70
C TYR A 570 10.91 22.97 20.23
N HIS A 571 9.91 22.15 19.97
CA HIS A 571 9.54 21.74 18.62
C HIS A 571 8.96 22.92 17.83
N LYS A 572 9.37 23.08 16.58
CA LYS A 572 8.76 24.04 15.64
C LYS A 572 7.36 23.56 15.21
N PRO A 573 6.49 24.44 14.72
CA PRO A 573 5.15 24.03 14.29
C PRO A 573 5.14 22.88 13.26
N SER A 574 6.10 22.87 12.33
CA SER A 574 6.26 21.80 11.33
C SER A 574 6.59 20.42 11.92
N TYR A 575 7.20 20.33 13.11
CA TYR A 575 7.41 19.03 13.78
C TYR A 575 6.09 18.30 14.06
N PHE A 576 4.97 19.01 14.18
CA PHE A 576 3.65 18.42 14.43
C PHE A 576 2.94 17.97 13.15
N VAL A 577 3.46 18.34 11.97
CA VAL A 577 2.92 17.99 10.65
C VAL A 577 3.37 16.61 10.24
N ASP A 578 4.66 16.36 10.44
CA ASP A 578 5.36 15.15 10.02
C ASP A 578 4.96 13.89 10.81
N LYS A 579 4.13 14.04 11.87
CA LYS A 579 3.66 12.96 12.76
C LYS A 579 2.19 12.57 12.56
N GLY A 580 1.52 13.06 11.50
CA GLY A 580 0.11 12.76 11.26
C GLY A 580 -0.15 11.41 10.60
N ILE A 581 -0.43 10.35 11.38
CA ILE A 581 -1.53 9.37 11.20
C ILE A 581 -1.71 8.59 12.53
N ALA A 582 -2.94 8.66 13.07
CA ALA A 582 -3.56 7.83 14.11
C ALA A 582 -2.91 7.69 15.51
N GLY A 583 -3.46 8.44 16.49
CA GLY A 583 -3.64 7.91 17.86
C GLY A 583 -2.92 8.61 19.03
N THR A 584 -2.00 9.53 18.80
CA THR A 584 -1.31 10.27 19.88
C THR A 584 -1.83 11.69 20.04
N PRO A 585 -1.95 12.22 21.28
CA PRO A 585 -2.48 13.57 21.50
C PRO A 585 -1.59 14.60 20.80
N GLN A 586 -2.19 15.51 20.04
CA GLN A 586 -1.48 16.64 19.43
C GLN A 586 -1.39 17.81 20.41
N MET A 587 -0.33 18.63 20.31
CA MET A 587 -0.31 19.94 20.95
C MET A 587 -1.45 20.78 20.36
N PRO A 588 -2.33 21.39 21.18
CA PRO A 588 -3.56 21.99 20.66
C PRO A 588 -3.26 23.21 19.80
N ILE A 589 -4.01 23.32 18.71
CA ILE A 589 -3.96 24.44 17.76
C ILE A 589 -5.01 25.46 18.19
N MET A 590 -4.56 26.65 18.56
CA MET A 590 -5.41 27.77 18.95
C MET A 590 -5.74 28.60 17.71
N LEU A 591 -6.96 28.48 17.22
CA LEU A 591 -7.48 29.13 16.02
C LEU A 591 -8.18 30.44 16.39
N PRO A 592 -7.60 31.63 16.11
CA PRO A 592 -8.35 32.88 16.25
C PRO A 592 -9.41 32.98 15.15
N GLY A 593 -10.59 33.50 15.49
CA GLY A 593 -11.69 33.69 14.54
C GLY A 593 -11.39 34.75 13.47
N ILE A 594 -10.42 35.64 13.73
CA ILE A 594 -9.86 36.55 12.72
C ILE A 594 -8.51 36.00 12.28
N LEU A 595 -8.44 35.52 11.05
CA LEU A 595 -7.20 35.08 10.42
C LEU A 595 -6.58 36.17 9.52
N THR A 596 -7.42 37.00 8.88
CA THR A 596 -7.01 38.04 7.93
C THR A 596 -7.73 39.37 8.19
N CYS A 597 -7.13 40.47 7.75
CA CYS A 597 -7.74 41.81 7.77
C CYS A 597 -7.49 42.44 6.40
N ASP A 598 -8.53 42.53 5.56
CA ASP A 598 -8.45 43.06 4.19
C ASP A 598 -8.59 44.60 4.17
N PRO A 599 -7.70 45.34 3.47
CA PRO A 599 -7.82 46.79 3.26
C PRO A 599 -9.03 47.22 2.43
N ASP A 600 -9.43 46.40 1.44
CA ASP A 600 -10.24 46.78 0.30
C ASP A 600 -11.72 46.41 0.43
N HIS A 601 -12.11 45.68 1.48
CA HIS A 601 -13.46 45.16 1.63
C HIS A 601 -14.09 45.38 3.00
N SER A 602 -15.42 45.60 2.98
CA SER A 602 -16.32 45.57 4.13
C SER A 602 -16.54 44.13 4.62
N ASP A 603 -15.46 43.40 4.85
CA ASP A 603 -15.47 41.95 4.92
C ASP A 603 -16.20 41.45 6.18
N PRO A 604 -17.21 40.54 6.07
CA PRO A 604 -17.82 39.88 7.22
C PRO A 604 -16.83 39.10 8.10
N LEU A 605 -15.61 38.84 7.63
CA LEU A 605 -14.57 38.10 8.36
C LEU A 605 -14.00 38.84 9.58
N CYS A 606 -14.23 40.16 9.70
CA CYS A 606 -13.76 40.97 10.82
C CYS A 606 -14.84 41.24 11.89
N LEU A 607 -16.08 40.76 11.70
CA LEU A 607 -17.18 41.12 12.58
C LEU A 607 -16.98 40.63 14.02
N PRO A 608 -17.61 41.27 15.03
CA PRO A 608 -17.38 40.94 16.45
C PRO A 608 -17.68 39.49 16.85
N ASN A 609 -18.51 38.78 16.07
CA ASN A 609 -18.76 37.35 16.27
C ASN A 609 -17.56 36.46 15.91
N GLN A 610 -16.58 36.98 15.16
CA GLN A 610 -15.29 36.34 14.86
C GLN A 610 -14.20 36.71 15.88
N TRP A 611 -14.51 37.56 16.87
CA TRP A 611 -13.55 37.98 17.90
C TRP A 611 -13.44 36.91 19.00
N THR A 612 -13.10 35.70 18.60
CA THR A 612 -13.05 34.49 19.41
C THR A 612 -11.76 33.70 19.17
N VAL A 613 -11.51 32.69 20.00
CA VAL A 613 -10.43 31.71 19.81
C VAL A 613 -10.99 30.32 20.14
N GLU A 614 -10.74 29.36 19.26
CA GLU A 614 -11.14 27.96 19.42
C GLU A 614 -9.91 27.05 19.45
N SER A 615 -9.99 25.91 20.13
CA SER A 615 -8.93 24.88 20.11
C SER A 615 -9.26 23.75 19.12
N SER A 616 -8.29 23.32 18.32
CA SER A 616 -8.40 22.21 17.38
C SER A 616 -7.26 21.20 17.53
N ASN A 617 -7.55 19.94 17.20
CA ASN A 617 -6.61 18.81 17.15
C ASN A 617 -6.43 18.27 15.73
N GLN A 618 -6.79 19.05 14.71
CA GLN A 618 -6.69 18.65 13.29
C GLN A 618 -5.60 19.45 12.59
N SER A 619 -4.58 18.75 12.10
CA SER A 619 -3.45 19.31 11.34
C SER A 619 -3.82 19.80 9.93
N ALA A 620 -4.97 19.39 9.38
CA ALA A 620 -5.43 19.77 8.04
C ALA A 620 -5.81 21.26 7.87
N VAL A 621 -5.97 22.00 8.98
CA VAL A 621 -6.37 23.42 8.96
C VAL A 621 -5.14 24.34 8.85
N VAL A 622 -3.95 23.88 9.25
CA VAL A 622 -2.73 24.70 9.27
C VAL A 622 -1.89 24.33 8.08
N TYR A 623 -2.13 25.07 7.02
CA TYR A 623 -1.58 24.71 5.74
C TYR A 623 -0.24 25.49 5.58
N ASN A 624 -0.07 26.70 6.14
CA ASN A 624 1.21 27.45 6.16
C ASN A 624 1.89 27.52 7.55
N TRP A 625 2.80 26.60 7.86
CA TRP A 625 3.41 26.53 9.20
C TRP A 625 4.39 27.65 9.54
N ASP A 626 4.90 28.36 8.54
CA ASP A 626 5.89 29.44 8.70
C ASP A 626 5.25 30.68 9.37
N ARG A 627 3.93 30.80 9.28
CA ARG A 627 3.13 31.85 9.92
C ARG A 627 2.55 31.46 11.30
N TRP A 628 2.87 30.26 11.78
CA TRP A 628 2.45 29.76 13.08
C TRP A 628 3.64 29.67 14.04
N ALA A 629 3.37 29.65 15.33
CA ALA A 629 4.38 29.54 16.37
C ALA A 629 4.02 28.40 17.33
N SER A 630 5.03 27.61 17.67
CA SER A 630 4.97 26.77 18.86
C SER A 630 5.21 27.68 20.04
N GLU A 631 4.15 27.91 20.78
CA GLU A 631 4.08 29.02 21.71
C GLU A 631 4.00 28.56 23.16
N HIS A 632 4.83 29.17 24.01
CA HIS A 632 4.76 28.93 25.44
C HIS A 632 3.54 29.65 26.02
N THR A 633 2.70 28.92 26.74
CA THR A 633 1.55 29.55 27.41
C THR A 633 2.01 30.50 28.52
N TYR A 634 3.09 30.16 29.22
CA TYR A 634 3.87 31.05 30.07
C TYR A 634 5.09 31.55 29.28
N GLU A 635 5.25 32.85 29.08
CA GLU A 635 6.36 33.35 28.24
C GLU A 635 7.74 33.08 28.84
N GLY A 636 8.69 32.63 28.02
CA GLY A 636 10.08 32.43 28.45
C GLY A 636 10.73 33.69 29.01
N VAL A 637 10.38 34.87 28.48
CA VAL A 637 10.89 36.17 28.97
C VAL A 637 10.38 36.48 30.38
N TRP A 638 9.27 35.88 30.83
CA TRP A 638 8.79 36.10 32.20
C TRP A 638 9.69 35.46 33.25
N ILE A 639 10.51 34.45 32.91
CA ILE A 639 11.55 33.95 33.85
C ILE A 639 12.59 35.05 34.07
N LYS A 640 13.07 35.69 33.00
CA LYS A 640 14.02 36.82 33.11
C LYS A 640 13.40 37.93 33.96
N ASP A 641 12.17 38.31 33.66
CA ASP A 641 11.49 39.39 34.40
C ASP A 641 11.27 39.04 35.88
N PHE A 642 11.07 37.76 36.20
CA PHE A 642 11.02 37.28 37.57
C PHE A 642 12.38 37.39 38.27
N LEU A 643 13.46 37.00 37.59
CA LEU A 643 14.82 37.12 38.13
C LEU A 643 15.21 38.59 38.36
N ASP A 644 14.84 39.47 37.44
CA ASP A 644 15.01 40.93 37.61
C ASP A 644 14.21 41.44 38.80
N HIS A 645 12.95 40.98 38.95
CA HIS A 645 12.13 41.29 40.12
C HIS A 645 12.78 40.83 41.43
N LEU A 646 13.35 39.61 41.48
CA LEU A 646 14.08 39.12 42.65
C LEU A 646 15.30 39.99 42.96
N TYR A 647 16.03 40.41 41.92
CA TYR A 647 17.20 41.26 42.10
C TYR A 647 16.83 42.63 42.66
N ASP A 648 15.90 43.32 42.00
CA ASP A 648 15.48 44.68 42.35
C ASP A 648 14.82 44.72 43.74
N THR A 649 14.05 43.68 44.08
CA THR A 649 13.29 43.66 45.33
C THR A 649 14.13 43.18 46.53
N TYR A 650 14.95 42.13 46.35
CA TYR A 650 15.56 41.42 47.47
C TYR A 650 17.09 41.41 47.46
N TYR A 651 17.75 41.19 46.33
CA TYR A 651 19.21 41.03 46.31
C TYR A 651 19.93 42.38 46.36
N SER A 652 19.52 43.34 45.53
CA SER A 652 20.12 44.67 45.48
C SER A 652 19.96 45.41 46.80
N THR A 653 18.79 45.29 47.44
CA THR A 653 18.48 45.87 48.75
C THR A 653 19.31 45.23 49.88
N ALA A 654 19.71 43.97 49.73
CA ALA A 654 20.63 43.27 50.63
C ALA A 654 22.12 43.52 50.31
N GLY A 655 22.44 44.37 49.33
CA GLY A 655 23.81 44.65 48.90
C GLY A 655 24.49 43.49 48.16
N LEU A 656 23.72 42.52 47.66
CA LEU A 656 24.23 41.40 46.86
C LEU A 656 24.27 41.78 45.37
N SER A 657 25.32 41.34 44.68
CA SER A 657 25.50 41.64 43.25
C SER A 657 24.62 40.79 42.34
N CYS A 658 24.39 41.28 41.13
CA CYS A 658 23.69 40.55 40.07
C CYS A 658 24.39 39.20 39.78
N GLU A 659 25.73 39.14 39.83
CA GLU A 659 26.50 37.90 39.69
C GLU A 659 26.20 36.89 40.82
N GLN A 660 26.09 37.34 42.07
CA GLN A 660 25.80 36.43 43.19
C GLN A 660 24.42 35.77 43.05
N MET A 661 23.41 36.52 42.60
CA MET A 661 22.11 35.95 42.28
C MET A 661 22.23 35.01 41.06
N ALA A 662 22.71 35.54 39.94
CA ALA A 662 22.73 34.84 38.66
C ALA A 662 23.58 33.57 38.70
N LYS A 663 24.87 33.68 39.03
CA LYS A 663 25.83 32.58 38.96
C LYS A 663 25.77 31.67 40.18
N SER A 664 25.67 32.24 41.37
CA SER A 664 25.81 31.43 42.58
C SER A 664 24.47 30.87 43.06
N THR A 665 23.37 31.63 42.98
CA THR A 665 22.06 31.13 43.40
C THR A 665 21.39 30.30 42.29
N PHE A 666 21.30 30.86 41.08
CA PHE A 666 20.57 30.23 39.97
C PHE A 666 21.45 29.46 39.00
N ASN A 667 22.78 29.61 39.09
CA ASN A 667 23.73 28.99 38.16
C ASN A 667 23.42 29.32 36.69
N LEU A 668 23.05 30.57 36.39
CA LEU A 668 22.79 31.03 35.03
C LEU A 668 24.04 30.90 34.15
N GLY A 669 23.83 30.56 32.88
CA GLY A 669 24.89 30.22 31.94
C GLY A 669 25.32 28.74 31.99
N SER A 670 25.00 28.02 33.07
CA SER A 670 25.18 26.56 33.18
C SER A 670 24.02 25.79 32.52
N THR A 671 24.27 24.54 32.13
CA THR A 671 23.24 23.58 31.72
C THR A 671 22.57 22.88 32.90
N THR A 672 23.05 23.12 34.12
CA THR A 672 22.60 22.51 35.37
C THR A 672 22.28 23.57 36.42
N GLY A 673 21.48 23.21 37.43
CA GLY A 673 21.08 24.10 38.52
C GLY A 673 19.74 24.80 38.27
N TYR A 674 19.31 25.59 39.25
CA TYR A 674 17.93 26.08 39.32
C TYR A 674 17.49 26.94 38.14
N GLY A 675 18.39 27.74 37.55
CA GLY A 675 18.09 28.52 36.35
C GLY A 675 17.79 27.65 35.13
N ALA A 676 18.55 26.57 34.95
CA ALA A 676 18.30 25.61 33.88
C ALA A 676 17.02 24.79 34.13
N GLU A 677 16.70 24.49 35.39
CA GLU A 677 15.46 23.83 35.79
C GLU A 677 14.22 24.71 35.54
N LEU A 678 14.28 26.01 35.89
CA LEU A 678 13.22 26.97 35.58
C LEU A 678 13.01 27.12 34.07
N ALA A 679 14.09 27.22 33.30
CA ALA A 679 14.02 27.26 31.84
C ALA A 679 13.45 25.96 31.24
N THR A 680 13.61 24.82 31.92
CA THR A 680 13.02 23.53 31.51
C THR A 680 11.52 23.51 31.75
N ALA A 681 11.05 24.10 32.85
CA ALA A 681 9.65 24.09 33.26
C ALA A 681 8.71 24.81 32.27
N VAL A 682 9.21 25.83 31.55
CA VAL A 682 8.38 26.68 30.68
C VAL A 682 7.92 26.00 29.38
N GLY A 683 8.68 25.02 28.89
CA GLY A 683 8.34 24.26 27.70
C GLY A 683 9.56 24.00 26.83
N ASN A 684 9.80 22.73 26.54
CA ASN A 684 10.91 22.23 25.74
C ASN A 684 10.49 20.95 25.01
N LYS A 685 11.40 20.35 24.23
CA LYS A 685 11.13 19.11 23.47
C LYS A 685 10.57 17.94 24.31
N ALA A 686 10.80 17.89 25.63
CA ALA A 686 10.31 16.82 26.50
C ALA A 686 8.95 17.10 27.17
N ASN A 687 8.52 18.36 27.30
CA ASN A 687 7.29 18.71 28.05
C ASN A 687 6.35 19.68 27.32
N TYR A 688 6.59 19.93 26.03
CA TYR A 688 5.76 20.79 25.19
C TYR A 688 4.28 20.38 25.22
N MET A 689 3.99 19.09 25.32
CA MET A 689 2.63 18.53 25.37
C MET A 689 1.76 19.02 26.54
N ASN A 690 2.34 19.61 27.58
CA ASN A 690 1.61 20.16 28.73
C ASN A 690 1.83 21.67 28.93
N THR A 691 2.76 22.28 28.20
CA THR A 691 3.25 23.66 28.46
C THR A 691 3.02 24.61 27.31
N MET A 692 2.89 24.07 26.09
CA MET A 692 2.88 24.83 24.85
C MET A 692 1.59 24.58 24.06
N VAL A 693 1.34 25.48 23.11
CA VAL A 693 0.23 25.43 22.14
C VAL A 693 0.72 25.89 20.76
N ILE A 694 0.01 25.55 19.69
CA ILE A 694 0.23 26.15 18.38
C ILE A 694 -0.65 27.40 18.27
N PHE A 695 -0.06 28.55 17.97
CA PHE A 695 -0.78 29.81 17.84
C PHE A 695 -0.20 30.66 16.71
N PRO A 696 -0.98 31.43 15.94
CA PRO A 696 -0.42 32.22 14.85
C PRO A 696 0.64 33.19 15.37
N GLN A 697 1.72 33.34 14.60
CA GLN A 697 2.89 34.09 15.03
C GLN A 697 2.58 35.58 15.28
N LYS A 698 1.58 36.11 14.60
CA LYS A 698 1.14 37.50 14.74
C LYS A 698 0.41 37.73 16.06
N GLU A 699 -0.57 36.89 16.39
CA GLU A 699 -1.28 36.92 17.67
C GLU A 699 -0.33 36.66 18.84
N ASN A 700 0.67 35.80 18.63
CA ASN A 700 1.73 35.59 19.60
C ASN A 700 2.58 36.86 19.84
N THR A 701 2.87 37.61 18.78
CA THR A 701 3.59 38.89 18.91
C THR A 701 2.77 39.91 19.70
N ILE A 702 1.46 39.98 19.45
CA ILE A 702 0.53 40.81 20.24
C ILE A 702 0.55 40.35 21.70
N LYS A 703 0.52 39.04 21.96
CA LYS A 703 0.58 38.44 23.30
C LYS A 703 1.83 38.89 24.06
N ASN A 704 3.01 38.87 23.43
CA ASN A 704 4.21 39.37 24.09
C ASN A 704 4.10 40.88 24.42
N ARG A 705 3.66 41.70 23.46
CA ARG A 705 3.54 43.17 23.64
C ARG A 705 2.55 43.59 24.73
N ILE A 706 1.45 42.84 24.94
CA ILE A 706 0.51 43.14 26.03
C ILE A 706 1.13 42.99 27.41
N PHE A 707 2.22 42.23 27.58
CA PHE A 707 2.92 42.07 28.86
C PHE A 707 4.26 42.80 28.95
N GLU A 708 4.69 43.50 27.89
CA GLU A 708 5.91 44.31 27.90
C GLU A 708 5.73 45.66 28.65
N PRO A 709 6.79 46.25 29.21
CA PRO A 709 6.69 47.52 29.93
C PRO A 709 6.31 48.72 29.05
N LYS A 710 6.70 48.72 27.77
CA LYS A 710 6.42 49.82 26.82
C LYS A 710 5.24 49.44 25.93
N ILE A 711 4.22 50.30 25.90
CA ILE A 711 2.95 50.04 25.19
C ILE A 711 2.89 50.60 23.77
N ALA A 712 3.87 51.43 23.37
CA ALA A 712 3.84 52.09 22.09
C ALA A 712 3.86 51.04 20.97
N ASN A 713 2.71 50.89 20.30
CA ASN A 713 2.46 49.95 19.21
C ASN A 713 2.19 48.49 19.64
N ILE A 714 1.18 48.23 20.49
CA ILE A 714 0.63 46.86 20.60
C ILE A 714 0.28 46.33 19.21
N TYR A 715 -0.27 47.19 18.35
CA TYR A 715 -0.57 46.89 16.95
C TYR A 715 -0.41 48.15 16.10
N LYS A 716 0.58 48.22 15.18
CA LYS A 716 0.91 49.46 14.44
C LYS A 716 -0.24 49.95 13.54
N VAL A 717 -1.04 49.04 12.96
CA VAL A 717 -2.24 49.36 12.15
C VAL A 717 -3.12 50.41 12.82
N LEU A 718 -3.28 50.33 14.14
CA LEU A 718 -4.15 51.25 14.88
C LEU A 718 -3.71 52.70 14.79
N ASP A 719 -2.42 52.92 14.56
CA ASP A 719 -1.78 54.22 14.52
C ASP A 719 -1.41 54.67 13.10
N THR A 720 -1.18 53.73 12.17
CA THR A 720 -0.67 54.07 10.83
C THR A 720 -1.66 53.85 9.70
N SER A 721 -2.72 53.07 9.90
CA SER A 721 -3.67 52.80 8.81
C SER A 721 -4.64 53.97 8.59
N PRO A 722 -4.80 54.43 7.34
CA PRO A 722 -5.87 55.37 6.98
C PRO A 722 -7.25 54.68 7.01
N SER A 723 -7.32 53.36 6.83
CA SER A 723 -8.58 52.60 6.80
C SER A 723 -9.18 52.47 8.21
N HIS A 724 -10.44 52.87 8.36
CA HIS A 724 -11.18 52.63 9.60
C HIS A 724 -11.53 51.16 9.80
N HIS A 725 -11.65 50.39 8.72
CA HIS A 725 -11.95 48.95 8.76
C HIS A 725 -10.75 48.15 9.24
N GLU A 726 -9.55 48.41 8.70
CA GLU A 726 -8.32 47.76 9.17
C GLU A 726 -8.04 48.05 10.64
N ARG A 727 -8.28 49.30 11.08
CA ARG A 727 -8.17 49.66 12.50
C ARG A 727 -9.16 48.91 13.36
N ALA A 728 -10.41 48.75 12.92
CA ALA A 728 -11.40 47.94 13.62
C ALA A 728 -10.99 46.45 13.68
N CYS A 729 -10.37 45.93 12.61
CA CYS A 729 -9.87 44.55 12.57
C CYS A 729 -8.67 44.32 13.48
N ALA A 730 -7.76 45.30 13.56
CA ALA A 730 -6.66 45.27 14.52
C ALA A 730 -7.16 45.25 15.97
N ILE A 731 -8.24 45.99 16.29
CA ILE A 731 -8.93 45.86 17.59
C ILE A 731 -9.40 44.41 17.80
N GLY A 732 -10.09 43.82 16.82
CA GLY A 732 -10.56 42.44 16.90
C GLY A 732 -9.46 41.41 17.15
N ARG A 733 -8.27 41.59 16.56
CA ARG A 733 -7.13 40.68 16.81
C ARG A 733 -6.53 40.82 18.20
N ILE A 734 -6.48 42.03 18.75
CA ILE A 734 -6.10 42.23 20.16
C ILE A 734 -7.12 41.55 21.08
N VAL A 735 -8.41 41.65 20.75
CA VAL A 735 -9.48 40.92 21.44
C VAL A 735 -9.27 39.40 21.35
N ASN A 736 -8.93 38.85 20.17
CA ASN A 736 -8.58 37.43 20.03
C ASN A 736 -7.41 37.04 20.92
N THR A 737 -6.36 37.86 21.03
CA THR A 737 -5.26 37.59 21.96
C THR A 737 -5.72 37.58 23.42
N CYS A 738 -6.62 38.49 23.84
CA CYS A 738 -7.22 38.40 25.18
C CYS A 738 -8.03 37.11 25.37
N LYS A 739 -8.82 36.71 24.36
CA LYS A 739 -9.61 35.47 24.39
C LYS A 739 -8.75 34.22 24.40
N TYR A 740 -7.61 34.22 23.70
CA TYR A 740 -6.58 33.19 23.80
C TYR A 740 -6.10 33.05 25.26
N MET A 741 -5.78 34.17 25.92
CA MET A 741 -5.33 34.13 27.30
C MET A 741 -6.43 33.65 28.25
N GLU A 742 -7.71 33.94 27.97
CA GLU A 742 -8.88 33.46 28.74
C GLU A 742 -9.17 31.97 28.50
N HIS A 743 -8.73 31.40 27.38
CA HIS A 743 -9.12 30.05 26.95
C HIS A 743 -8.70 28.95 27.93
N ALA A 744 -9.60 28.01 28.22
CA ALA A 744 -9.41 26.98 29.25
C ALA A 744 -8.18 26.08 29.01
N GLU A 745 -7.90 25.73 27.75
CA GLU A 745 -6.73 24.92 27.37
C GLU A 745 -5.41 25.68 27.66
N VAL A 746 -5.35 26.97 27.34
CA VAL A 746 -4.20 27.83 27.59
C VAL A 746 -3.99 28.01 29.10
N GLN A 747 -5.08 28.24 29.83
CA GLN A 747 -5.08 28.35 31.29
C GLN A 747 -4.58 27.08 31.98
N THR A 748 -4.99 25.90 31.50
CA THR A 748 -4.59 24.60 32.05
C THR A 748 -3.09 24.39 31.90
N ARG A 749 -2.55 24.66 30.71
CA ARG A 749 -1.12 24.52 30.40
C ARG A 749 -0.26 25.53 31.14
N MET A 750 -0.73 26.77 31.23
CA MET A 750 -0.06 27.81 32.01
C MET A 750 0.03 27.43 33.49
N LYS A 751 -1.05 26.89 34.07
CA LYS A 751 -1.05 26.37 35.45
C LYS A 751 -0.10 25.19 35.61
N TRP A 752 -0.03 24.30 34.62
CA TRP A 752 0.93 23.20 34.62
C TRP A 752 2.37 23.72 34.64
N THR A 753 2.70 24.67 33.75
CA THR A 753 4.01 25.33 33.73
C THR A 753 4.36 25.96 35.08
N ILE A 754 3.44 26.72 35.66
CA ILE A 754 3.62 27.34 36.98
C ILE A 754 3.88 26.27 38.05
N SER A 755 3.14 25.16 38.04
CA SER A 755 3.37 24.08 39.01
C SER A 755 4.77 23.47 38.93
N GLN A 756 5.32 23.35 37.72
CA GLN A 756 6.68 22.85 37.53
C GLN A 756 7.72 23.86 38.00
N MET A 757 7.51 25.15 37.73
CA MET A 757 8.37 26.22 38.24
C MET A 757 8.34 26.27 39.76
N ASP A 758 7.15 26.22 40.36
CA ASP A 758 6.96 26.21 41.81
C ASP A 758 7.65 25.02 42.47
N ALA A 759 7.64 23.84 41.85
CA ALA A 759 8.39 22.70 42.37
C ALA A 759 9.91 22.94 42.42
N VAL A 760 10.46 23.69 41.46
CA VAL A 760 11.88 24.11 41.47
C VAL A 760 12.11 25.11 42.61
N LEU A 761 11.24 26.11 42.72
CA LEU A 761 11.37 27.17 43.73
C LEU A 761 11.17 26.63 45.16
N ASP A 762 10.29 25.66 45.36
CA ASP A 762 10.13 24.96 46.63
C ASP A 762 11.40 24.20 47.04
N ARG A 763 12.09 23.56 46.09
CA ARG A 763 13.40 22.94 46.35
C ARG A 763 14.44 23.97 46.73
N MET A 764 14.42 25.15 46.11
CA MET A 764 15.30 26.27 46.50
C MET A 764 14.98 26.74 47.91
N ASP A 765 13.70 26.88 48.26
CA ASP A 765 13.27 27.27 49.62
C ASP A 765 13.68 26.23 50.67
N GLN A 766 13.59 24.94 50.34
CA GLN A 766 14.08 23.86 51.20
C GLN A 766 15.60 23.91 51.37
N ALA A 767 16.35 24.08 50.28
CA ALA A 767 17.81 24.22 50.32
C ALA A 767 18.27 25.46 51.11
N ALA A 768 17.54 26.56 50.99
CA ALA A 768 17.78 27.78 51.78
C ALA A 768 17.55 27.53 53.28
N LYS A 769 16.43 26.88 53.65
CA LYS A 769 16.13 26.51 55.04
C LYS A 769 17.14 25.53 55.63
N ALA A 770 17.65 24.61 54.81
CA ALA A 770 18.69 23.66 55.20
C ALA A 770 20.10 24.27 55.25
N GLY A 771 20.28 25.53 54.82
CA GLY A 771 21.58 26.19 54.75
C GLY A 771 22.51 25.65 53.67
N THR A 772 21.98 24.92 52.69
CA THR A 772 22.76 24.30 51.60
C THR A 772 22.80 25.16 50.33
N LEU A 773 21.93 26.18 50.21
CA LEU A 773 21.96 27.15 49.12
C LEU A 773 23.06 28.18 49.37
N THR A 774 24.03 28.28 48.45
CA THR A 774 25.21 29.15 48.61
C THR A 774 25.36 30.11 47.42
N PRO A 775 25.37 31.43 47.63
CA PRO A 775 25.19 32.13 48.89
C PRO A 775 23.78 31.94 49.46
N ALA A 776 23.64 32.13 50.77
CA ALA A 776 22.33 32.15 51.40
C ALA A 776 21.48 33.29 50.80
N PRO A 777 20.19 33.05 50.54
CA PRO A 777 19.32 34.09 50.00
C PRO A 777 19.11 35.23 51.02
N PRO A 778 18.74 36.44 50.56
CA PRO A 778 18.40 37.56 51.45
C PRO A 778 17.35 37.17 52.50
N ALA A 779 17.56 37.56 53.76
CA ALA A 779 16.61 37.27 54.85
C ALA A 779 15.21 37.87 54.59
N ALA A 780 15.15 39.01 53.87
CA ALA A 780 13.90 39.64 53.46
C ALA A 780 13.06 38.74 52.52
N LEU A 781 13.71 38.03 51.58
CA LEU A 781 13.04 37.07 50.70
C LEU A 781 12.45 35.90 51.51
N MET A 782 13.22 35.37 52.45
CA MET A 782 12.75 34.27 53.29
C MET A 782 11.61 34.69 54.22
N THR A 783 11.62 35.94 54.71
CA THR A 783 10.54 36.51 55.53
C THR A 783 9.27 36.75 54.71
N ALA A 784 9.41 37.09 53.43
CA ALA A 784 8.30 37.25 52.49
C ALA A 784 7.68 35.91 52.03
N GLY A 785 8.18 34.77 52.50
CA GLY A 785 7.67 33.44 52.16
C GLY A 785 8.52 32.64 51.19
N GLY A 786 9.69 33.14 50.78
CA GLY A 786 10.65 32.42 49.94
C GLY A 786 10.51 32.67 48.44
N PHE A 787 11.28 31.93 47.65
CA PHE A 787 11.34 32.01 46.20
C PHE A 787 9.99 31.73 45.55
N ARG A 788 9.25 30.71 46.03
CA ARG A 788 7.95 30.36 45.45
C ARG A 788 6.91 31.46 45.69
N LYS A 789 6.82 31.99 46.91
CA LYS A 789 5.87 33.07 47.22
C LYS A 789 6.18 34.34 46.41
N ALA A 790 7.47 34.66 46.25
CA ALA A 790 7.89 35.76 45.39
C ALA A 790 7.46 35.56 43.92
N HIS A 791 7.50 34.33 43.40
CA HIS A 791 7.02 34.01 42.06
C HIS A 791 5.49 34.17 41.92
N GLU A 792 4.73 33.71 42.90
CA GLU A 792 3.27 33.91 42.95
C GLU A 792 2.89 35.39 42.89
N ASP A 793 3.52 36.21 43.74
CA ASP A 793 3.24 37.64 43.83
C ASP A 793 3.64 38.36 42.54
N PHE A 794 4.82 38.06 42.00
CA PHE A 794 5.30 38.57 40.72
C PHE A 794 4.34 38.24 39.58
N PHE A 795 4.00 36.95 39.43
CA PHE A 795 3.20 36.50 38.30
C PHE A 795 1.80 37.11 38.34
N THR A 796 1.17 37.09 39.51
CA THR A 796 -0.17 37.66 39.72
C THR A 796 -0.19 39.15 39.37
N ALA A 797 0.81 39.91 39.81
CA ALA A 797 0.93 41.33 39.49
C ALA A 797 1.18 41.57 38.00
N LYS A 798 2.10 40.82 37.38
CA LYS A 798 2.45 40.96 35.95
C LYS A 798 1.27 40.64 35.05
N PHE A 799 0.54 39.55 35.34
CA PHE A 799 -0.61 39.14 34.56
C PHE A 799 -1.74 40.17 34.64
N ALA A 800 -2.08 40.63 35.85
CA ALA A 800 -3.11 41.65 36.06
C ALA A 800 -2.74 42.98 35.38
N ALA A 801 -1.48 43.41 35.48
CA ALA A 801 -0.99 44.63 34.86
C ALA A 801 -1.08 44.58 33.32
N GLY A 802 -0.70 43.46 32.70
CA GLY A 802 -0.79 43.30 31.24
C GLY A 802 -2.22 43.40 30.73
N ILE A 803 -3.17 42.74 31.41
CA ILE A 803 -4.59 42.80 31.02
C ILE A 803 -5.18 44.20 31.24
N ALA A 804 -4.92 44.85 32.37
CA ALA A 804 -5.36 46.22 32.63
C ALA A 804 -4.81 47.21 31.58
N LYS A 805 -3.55 47.02 31.20
CA LYS A 805 -2.88 47.81 30.17
C LYS A 805 -3.53 47.64 28.80
N THR A 806 -3.81 46.40 28.38
CA THR A 806 -4.49 46.11 27.11
C THR A 806 -5.90 46.69 27.07
N ARG A 807 -6.63 46.57 28.17
CA ARG A 807 -7.97 47.15 28.32
C ARG A 807 -7.96 48.68 28.10
N THR A 808 -7.05 49.37 28.78
CA THR A 808 -6.84 50.83 28.60
C THR A 808 -6.49 51.18 27.16
N TYR A 809 -5.65 50.37 26.50
CA TYR A 809 -5.28 50.58 25.10
C TYR A 809 -6.47 50.38 24.16
N LEU A 810 -7.26 49.32 24.35
CA LEU A 810 -8.47 49.05 23.56
C LEU A 810 -9.48 50.19 23.67
N GLU A 811 -9.79 50.64 24.89
CA GLU A 811 -10.65 51.82 25.15
C GLU A 811 -10.16 53.06 24.38
N SER A 812 -8.88 53.38 24.52
CA SER A 812 -8.28 54.55 23.88
C SER A 812 -8.32 54.47 22.36
N LYS A 813 -7.96 53.33 21.78
CA LYS A 813 -7.87 53.16 20.32
C LYS A 813 -9.23 53.05 19.68
N ALA A 814 -10.18 52.34 20.29
CA ALA A 814 -11.56 52.28 19.77
C ALA A 814 -12.23 53.66 19.77
N GLY A 815 -12.02 54.48 20.81
CA GLY A 815 -12.54 55.85 20.86
C GLY A 815 -11.96 56.79 19.80
N GLY A 816 -10.81 56.45 19.20
CA GLY A 816 -10.18 57.21 18.12
C GLY A 816 -10.58 56.79 16.70
N ILE A 817 -11.37 55.72 16.53
CA ILE A 817 -11.79 55.23 15.21
C ILE A 817 -13.09 55.93 14.81
N ASN A 818 -13.11 56.57 13.63
CA ASN A 818 -14.37 57.02 13.04
C ASN A 818 -15.19 55.80 12.61
N VAL A 819 -16.32 55.59 13.27
CA VAL A 819 -17.21 54.45 13.04
C VAL A 819 -18.15 54.65 11.84
N THR A 820 -18.19 55.85 11.26
CA THR A 820 -19.06 56.18 10.12
C THR A 820 -18.67 55.34 8.90
N GLY A 821 -19.61 54.54 8.39
CA GLY A 821 -19.37 53.65 7.24
C GLY A 821 -18.94 52.23 7.61
N LEU A 822 -18.68 51.93 8.89
CA LEU A 822 -18.46 50.54 9.34
C LEU A 822 -19.78 49.78 9.45
N HIS A 823 -19.72 48.44 9.45
CA HIS A 823 -20.89 47.60 9.72
C HIS A 823 -21.48 47.87 11.12
N ALA A 824 -22.82 47.86 11.26
CA ALA A 824 -23.51 48.25 12.50
C ALA A 824 -23.00 47.49 13.75
N ASN A 825 -22.72 46.18 13.61
CA ASN A 825 -22.17 45.38 14.72
C ASN A 825 -20.77 45.84 15.14
N LEU A 826 -19.92 46.24 14.19
CA LEU A 826 -18.58 46.79 14.49
C LEU A 826 -18.71 48.15 15.17
N GLN A 827 -19.62 49.01 14.71
CA GLN A 827 -19.89 50.29 15.37
C GLN A 827 -20.32 50.09 16.83
N SER A 828 -21.23 49.14 17.07
CA SER A 828 -21.67 48.78 18.42
C SER A 828 -20.51 48.30 19.28
N ALA A 829 -19.73 47.33 18.80
CA ALA A 829 -18.63 46.75 19.56
C ALA A 829 -17.51 47.77 19.85
N LEU A 830 -17.14 48.61 18.88
CA LEU A 830 -16.18 49.70 19.10
C LEU A 830 -16.73 50.74 20.09
N GLY A 831 -18.04 51.01 20.04
CA GLY A 831 -18.72 51.88 21.01
C GLY A 831 -18.71 51.31 22.43
N ASP A 832 -18.93 50.00 22.58
CA ASP A 832 -18.84 49.29 23.85
C ASP A 832 -17.42 49.38 24.42
N ILE A 833 -16.42 49.06 23.61
CA ILE A 833 -15.00 49.14 23.96
C ILE A 833 -14.61 50.57 24.35
N ALA A 834 -14.99 51.58 23.58
CA ALA A 834 -14.68 52.98 23.86
C ALA A 834 -15.36 53.51 25.15
N GLN A 835 -16.46 52.89 25.59
CA GLN A 835 -17.16 53.21 26.84
C GLN A 835 -16.66 52.40 28.03
N GLY A 836 -15.61 51.57 27.86
CA GLY A 836 -15.04 50.72 28.90
C GLY A 836 -15.87 49.46 29.21
N ARG A 837 -16.86 49.11 28.36
CA ARG A 837 -17.59 47.83 28.45
C ARG A 837 -16.75 46.70 27.85
N LEU A 838 -15.66 46.35 28.54
CA LEU A 838 -14.63 45.45 28.01
C LEU A 838 -14.75 43.99 28.41
N ASP A 839 -15.63 43.61 29.33
CA ASP A 839 -15.60 42.25 29.89
C ASP A 839 -15.92 41.16 28.85
N ASP A 840 -16.72 41.49 27.84
CA ASP A 840 -17.01 40.60 26.71
C ASP A 840 -15.84 40.48 25.72
N TYR A 841 -14.90 41.44 25.74
CA TYR A 841 -13.80 41.54 24.78
C TYR A 841 -12.44 41.16 25.38
N CYS A 842 -12.13 41.65 26.58
CA CYS A 842 -10.90 41.35 27.29
C CYS A 842 -11.18 41.34 28.79
N LYS A 843 -11.74 40.23 29.29
CA LYS A 843 -12.17 40.06 30.68
C LYS A 843 -11.06 40.40 31.67
N SER A 844 -11.41 41.00 32.81
CA SER A 844 -10.45 41.24 33.90
C SER A 844 -10.42 40.06 34.89
N GLY A 845 -9.27 39.81 35.54
CA GLY A 845 -9.17 38.93 36.71
C GLY A 845 -9.54 37.46 36.51
N TYR A 846 -9.38 36.90 35.30
CA TYR A 846 -9.81 35.52 35.00
C TYR A 846 -8.75 34.44 35.29
N PHE A 847 -7.48 34.80 35.45
CA PHE A 847 -6.45 33.84 35.87
C PHE A 847 -6.41 33.75 37.39
N THR A 848 -6.50 32.53 37.92
CA THR A 848 -6.27 32.24 39.34
C THR A 848 -5.01 31.40 39.47
N TYR A 849 -4.06 31.89 40.28
CA TYR A 849 -2.84 31.16 40.59
C TYR A 849 -3.18 29.79 41.18
N PRO A 850 -2.52 28.70 40.74
CA PRO A 850 -2.84 27.37 41.22
C PRO A 850 -2.70 27.32 42.75
N PRO A 851 -3.74 26.85 43.48
CA PRO A 851 -3.65 26.72 44.93
C PRO A 851 -2.56 25.71 45.28
N PHE A 852 -1.90 25.95 46.42
CA PHE A 852 -0.99 24.97 47.00
C PHE A 852 -1.79 23.73 47.43
N PRO A 853 -1.33 22.50 47.13
CA PRO A 853 -1.86 21.31 47.78
C PRO A 853 -1.62 21.31 49.29
#